data_AF-A0AAE9XC29-F1
#
_entry.id   AF-A0AAE9XC29-F1
#
_cell.length_a   1.000
_cell.length_b   1.000
_cell.length_c   1.000
_cell.angle_alpha   90.00
_cell.angle_beta   90.00
_cell.angle_gamma   90.00
#
_symmetry.space_group_name_H-M   'P 1'
#
loop_
_entity.id
_entity.type
_entity.pdbx_description
1 polymer ?
#
loop_
_entity_poly.entity_id
_entity_poly.type
_entity_poly.pdbx_seq_one_letter_code
_entity_poly.pdbx_strand_id
1 'polypeptide(L)'
;MERFNEVEQGREISGRMLKGLEIRKKNLEAKLTRIADDIAERKDDTIDFKRMGIDHLFVDESHKFKNLTFTTRHDRIAGLGNSEGSQRALNLLFAIRTIQERTGKDLGATFLSGTTISNSLTELYLLFKYLRPQALEKQGIGTFDAWAAVFARKSTDYEFSVTNEIIQKERFRTFIKVPELGAFYAEICDFRTAKDIGIDRPEKHEILHHIPPTPEQEAFIQKLMEFARTGNAELLGREKLSEREEKAKMLIATDYARKMSLDMRMISPSYEDHIDNKASHCARLIHDYYRKYEREKGTQFVFSDLGTYKPDEWNVYSEIKRKLTDDYGIPASEIRFIQECKTEAAKKAMIAGMNAGSIRVLFGSTEMLGTGVNAQQRAVAVHHLDTPWVPSALEQRDGRAIRKGNEVVKFHAGNKVDVIIYAVEKSLDSYKFNLLHNKQLFINQLKTNSLGSRSIDEGGMDEATGMNFSEYVAVLSGNTDLLEKARLDKKVIAMESERKNFLYERDTARSQLAKLQGAVEFHEKKIAEAGKDRTVFEEQVKKNEDGTYQNPIRIDGVEESRDIKTIARRLKEYEEKARTGGEHMPIGELYGFQLSVKSEASMKESFDFVDNRFFVKGCGSIYYTYNNGHLAEDPKLACMNFLNALEKIPRVVESHRKELAATQAKIPTFETMVSAVWKKEEELQELKRQAAELDRKIALSLKKEDNSEVKPEETVAPDATIAVDVPLREELKRERSSERNHTDWKEIREDEKVKPSIKSGRW
;
A
#
# COMPACT_ATOMS: atom_id res chain seq x y z
N MET A 1 16.04 3.18 -22.53
CA MET A 1 17.33 3.75 -22.11
C MET A 1 17.23 4.56 -20.82
N GLU A 2 16.07 5.09 -20.43
CA GLU A 2 15.90 6.02 -19.30
C GLU A 2 16.12 5.46 -17.88
N ARG A 3 16.14 4.14 -17.66
CA ARG A 3 16.49 3.55 -16.33
C ARG A 3 18.01 3.40 -16.10
N PHE A 4 18.84 3.58 -17.12
CA PHE A 4 20.30 3.50 -16.92
C PHE A 4 20.86 4.74 -16.20
N ASN A 5 20.16 5.89 -16.25
CA ASN A 5 20.63 7.13 -15.63
C ASN A 5 20.33 7.24 -14.12
N GLU A 6 19.40 6.43 -13.56
CA GLU A 6 19.18 6.38 -12.10
C GLU A 6 20.24 5.55 -11.35
N VAL A 7 21.14 4.87 -12.08
CA VAL A 7 22.20 4.02 -11.52
C VAL A 7 23.30 4.87 -10.85
N GLU A 8 23.41 6.16 -11.16
CA GLU A 8 24.42 7.06 -10.56
C GLU A 8 24.07 7.55 -9.14
N GLN A 9 22.85 7.29 -8.61
CA GLN A 9 22.42 7.80 -7.29
C GLN A 9 22.58 6.80 -6.11
N GLY A 10 23.44 5.79 -6.22
CA GLY A 10 24.02 5.12 -5.05
C GLY A 10 23.07 4.33 -4.12
N ARG A 11 21.92 3.84 -4.59
CA ARG A 11 21.12 2.85 -3.83
C ARG A 11 21.31 1.44 -4.41
N GLU A 12 21.70 0.49 -3.56
CA GLU A 12 21.84 -0.92 -3.92
C GLU A 12 20.55 -1.47 -4.53
N ILE A 13 20.64 -2.01 -5.75
CA ILE A 13 19.54 -2.67 -6.45
C ILE A 13 19.41 -4.07 -5.84
N SER A 14 18.26 -4.39 -5.22
CA SER A 14 18.05 -5.74 -4.70
C SER A 14 17.97 -6.76 -5.85
N GLY A 15 18.50 -7.97 -5.67
CA GLY A 15 18.48 -9.02 -6.71
C GLY A 15 17.08 -9.35 -7.23
N ARG A 16 16.04 -9.11 -6.42
CA ARG A 16 14.62 -9.26 -6.82
C ARG A 16 14.17 -8.16 -7.78
N MET A 17 14.65 -6.93 -7.62
CA MET A 17 14.41 -5.82 -8.56
C MET A 17 15.08 -6.07 -9.91
N LEU A 18 16.31 -6.60 -9.89
CA LEU A 18 17.07 -6.92 -11.09
C LEU A 18 16.36 -8.02 -11.91
N LYS A 19 15.87 -9.07 -11.23
CA LYS A 19 15.06 -10.12 -11.86
C LYS A 19 13.74 -9.60 -12.44
N GLY A 20 13.06 -8.69 -11.75
CA GLY A 20 11.83 -8.04 -12.27
C GLY A 20 12.08 -7.18 -13.51
N LEU A 21 13.20 -6.46 -13.53
CA LEU A 21 13.68 -5.69 -14.68
C LEU A 21 13.99 -6.59 -15.89
N GLU A 22 14.66 -7.71 -15.67
CA GLU A 22 15.00 -8.69 -16.72
C GLU A 22 13.75 -9.32 -17.34
N ILE A 23 12.77 -9.74 -16.54
CA ILE A 23 11.50 -10.28 -17.04
C ILE A 23 10.79 -9.23 -17.90
N ARG A 24 10.76 -7.98 -17.45
CA ARG A 24 10.08 -6.89 -18.18
C ARG A 24 10.81 -6.53 -19.47
N LYS A 25 12.16 -6.54 -19.47
CA LYS A 25 12.98 -6.39 -20.67
C LYS A 25 12.66 -7.49 -21.68
N LYS A 26 12.65 -8.76 -21.26
CA LYS A 26 12.27 -9.89 -22.12
C LYS A 26 10.86 -9.76 -22.69
N ASN A 27 9.89 -9.33 -21.88
CA ASN A 27 8.52 -9.11 -22.34
C ASN A 27 8.41 -7.97 -23.36
N LEU A 28 9.18 -6.90 -23.18
CA LEU A 28 9.24 -5.78 -24.14
C LEU A 28 9.96 -6.18 -25.43
N GLU A 29 11.04 -6.95 -25.32
CA GLU A 29 11.76 -7.52 -26.47
C GLU A 29 10.83 -8.44 -27.28
N ALA A 30 10.11 -9.36 -26.62
CA ALA A 30 9.14 -10.22 -27.29
C ALA A 30 8.00 -9.44 -27.96
N LYS A 31 7.51 -8.35 -27.33
CA LYS A 31 6.54 -7.43 -27.95
C LYS A 31 7.15 -6.70 -29.15
N LEU A 32 8.39 -6.23 -29.05
CA LEU A 32 9.11 -5.59 -30.15
C LEU A 32 9.30 -6.53 -31.33
N THR A 33 9.69 -7.79 -31.07
CA THR A 33 9.82 -8.82 -32.11
C THR A 33 8.49 -9.09 -32.79
N ARG A 34 7.40 -9.32 -32.03
CA ARG A 34 6.05 -9.46 -32.62
C ARG A 34 5.65 -8.27 -33.48
N ILE A 35 5.87 -7.05 -33.00
CA ILE A 35 5.54 -5.84 -33.75
C ILE A 35 6.40 -5.75 -35.02
N ALA A 36 7.68 -6.11 -34.95
CA ALA A 36 8.57 -6.14 -36.11
C ALA A 36 8.13 -7.19 -37.14
N ASP A 37 7.71 -8.38 -36.68
CA ASP A 37 7.17 -9.43 -37.53
C ASP A 37 5.85 -8.99 -38.17
N ASP A 38 4.92 -8.40 -37.40
CA ASP A 38 3.66 -7.84 -37.89
C ASP A 38 3.88 -6.72 -38.93
N ILE A 39 4.93 -5.90 -38.75
CA ILE A 39 5.32 -4.86 -39.72
C ILE A 39 5.91 -5.50 -40.98
N ALA A 40 6.72 -6.55 -40.85
CA ALA A 40 7.33 -7.25 -41.99
C ALA A 40 6.31 -8.04 -42.82
N GLU A 41 5.25 -8.56 -42.20
CA GLU A 41 4.16 -9.28 -42.87
C GLU A 41 3.09 -8.35 -43.48
N ARG A 42 3.04 -7.08 -43.09
CA ARG A 42 2.13 -6.08 -43.67
C ARG A 42 2.51 -5.75 -45.12
N LYS A 43 1.68 -6.18 -46.07
CA LYS A 43 1.83 -5.91 -47.52
C LYS A 43 1.01 -4.73 -48.04
N ASP A 44 0.19 -4.10 -47.21
CA ASP A 44 -0.66 -2.96 -47.61
C ASP A 44 0.10 -1.63 -47.51
N ASP A 45 0.16 -0.88 -48.62
CA ASP A 45 0.66 0.51 -48.70
C ASP A 45 -0.37 1.48 -48.06
N THR A 46 -0.57 1.32 -46.76
CA THR A 46 -1.47 2.15 -45.96
C THR A 46 -0.77 3.44 -45.57
N ILE A 47 -1.46 4.57 -45.78
CA ILE A 47 -0.97 5.89 -45.35
C ILE A 47 -0.85 5.87 -43.82
N ASP A 48 0.37 6.02 -43.30
CA ASP A 48 0.63 6.11 -41.87
C ASP A 48 0.42 7.55 -41.32
N PHE A 49 0.18 7.67 -40.02
CA PHE A 49 -0.09 8.97 -39.38
C PHE A 49 1.05 9.99 -39.58
N LYS A 50 2.29 9.51 -39.72
CA LYS A 50 3.48 10.35 -39.94
C LYS A 50 3.47 10.95 -41.35
N ARG A 51 3.03 10.18 -42.36
CA ARG A 51 2.85 10.61 -43.75
C ARG A 51 1.65 11.52 -43.96
N MET A 52 0.61 11.43 -43.12
CA MET A 52 -0.58 12.29 -43.22
C MET A 52 -0.30 13.78 -43.00
N GLY A 53 0.83 14.14 -42.37
CA GLY A 53 1.19 15.55 -42.17
C GLY A 53 0.33 16.29 -41.14
N ILE A 54 -0.42 15.59 -40.29
CA ILE A 54 -1.26 16.21 -39.26
C ILE A 54 -0.38 16.96 -38.25
N ASP A 55 -0.67 18.24 -37.99
CA ASP A 55 0.09 19.11 -37.09
C ASP A 55 -0.56 19.30 -35.70
N HIS A 56 -1.86 19.05 -35.56
CA HIS A 56 -2.57 19.25 -34.30
C HIS A 56 -3.80 18.36 -34.16
N LEU A 57 -4.08 17.90 -32.94
CA LEU A 57 -5.25 17.07 -32.62
C LEU A 57 -6.20 17.76 -31.66
N PHE A 58 -7.47 17.89 -32.04
CA PHE A 58 -8.55 18.23 -31.12
C PHE A 58 -9.22 16.94 -30.62
N VAL A 59 -9.07 16.66 -29.33
CA VAL A 59 -9.61 15.45 -28.70
C VAL A 59 -10.80 15.83 -27.85
N ASP A 60 -11.99 15.64 -28.41
CA ASP A 60 -13.25 15.79 -27.67
C ASP A 60 -13.47 14.62 -26.70
N GLU A 61 -14.13 14.90 -25.58
CA GLU A 61 -14.33 13.98 -24.45
C GLU A 61 -13.04 13.24 -24.07
N SER A 62 -11.95 14.01 -23.91
CA SER A 62 -10.59 13.50 -23.67
C SER A 62 -10.47 12.60 -22.42
N HIS A 63 -11.40 12.72 -21.47
CA HIS A 63 -11.52 11.84 -20.32
C HIS A 63 -11.65 10.35 -20.71
N LYS A 64 -12.13 10.03 -21.93
CA LYS A 64 -12.16 8.64 -22.46
C LYS A 64 -10.77 8.05 -22.74
N PHE A 65 -9.72 8.87 -22.74
CA PHE A 65 -8.34 8.48 -23.02
C PHE A 65 -7.42 8.55 -21.79
N LYS A 66 -8.01 8.65 -20.58
CA LYS A 66 -7.30 8.80 -19.31
C LYS A 66 -6.53 7.55 -18.86
N ASN A 67 -6.92 6.36 -19.32
CA ASN A 67 -6.27 5.08 -18.97
C ASN A 67 -5.02 4.83 -19.84
N LEU A 68 -4.01 5.69 -19.72
CA LEU A 68 -2.73 5.56 -20.40
C LEU A 68 -1.75 4.70 -19.56
N THR A 69 -0.86 3.97 -20.23
CA THR A 69 0.16 3.17 -19.53
C THR A 69 1.13 4.05 -18.72
N PHE A 70 1.50 3.59 -17.53
CA PHE A 70 2.54 4.21 -16.71
C PHE A 70 3.35 3.13 -15.98
N THR A 71 4.54 3.51 -15.52
CA THR A 71 5.44 2.62 -14.80
C THR A 71 5.58 3.07 -13.36
N THR A 72 5.47 2.12 -12.44
CA THR A 72 5.67 2.34 -11.01
C THR A 72 6.43 1.16 -10.40
N ARG A 73 7.25 1.43 -9.37
CA ARG A 73 7.87 0.46 -8.46
C ARG A 73 6.90 0.03 -7.35
N HIS A 74 5.74 0.69 -7.25
CA HIS A 74 4.71 0.46 -6.26
C HIS A 74 3.60 -0.44 -6.80
N ASP A 75 3.92 -1.69 -7.10
CA ASP A 75 2.99 -2.70 -7.61
C ASP A 75 1.93 -3.15 -6.59
N ARG A 76 2.19 -2.92 -5.29
CA ARG A 76 1.28 -3.27 -4.17
C ARG A 76 0.45 -2.11 -3.64
N ILE A 77 0.61 -0.90 -4.20
CA ILE A 77 -0.18 0.24 -3.79
C ILE A 77 -1.55 0.17 -4.47
N ALA A 78 -2.61 0.10 -3.66
CA ALA A 78 -3.98 0.06 -4.15
C ALA A 78 -4.45 1.47 -4.61
N GLY A 79 -5.40 1.54 -5.54
CA GLY A 79 -5.93 2.81 -6.05
C GLY A 79 -5.15 3.46 -7.21
N LEU A 80 -4.10 2.81 -7.75
CA LEU A 80 -3.31 3.35 -8.86
C LEU A 80 -3.94 3.15 -10.25
N GLY A 81 -4.97 2.31 -10.35
CA GLY A 81 -5.56 1.90 -11.62
C GLY A 81 -4.71 0.88 -12.40
N ASN A 82 -5.08 0.61 -13.65
CA ASN A 82 -4.38 -0.37 -14.49
C ASN A 82 -3.11 0.24 -15.12
N SER A 83 -1.94 -0.19 -14.67
CA SER A 83 -0.63 0.26 -15.20
C SER A 83 -0.37 -0.10 -16.67
N GLU A 84 -1.02 -1.15 -17.19
CA GLU A 84 -0.90 -1.52 -18.60
C GLU A 84 -1.60 -0.52 -19.52
N GLY A 85 -2.57 0.23 -19.00
CA GLY A 85 -3.37 1.17 -19.78
C GLY A 85 -4.27 0.50 -20.81
N SER A 86 -4.88 1.32 -21.67
CA SER A 86 -5.74 0.88 -22.77
C SER A 86 -5.05 1.10 -24.12
N GLN A 87 -5.31 0.22 -25.08
CA GLN A 87 -4.78 0.36 -26.44
C GLN A 87 -5.24 1.68 -27.10
N ARG A 88 -6.48 2.11 -26.81
CA ARG A 88 -7.03 3.38 -27.30
C ARG A 88 -6.23 4.59 -26.81
N ALA A 89 -5.88 4.62 -25.52
CA ALA A 89 -5.03 5.67 -24.95
C ALA A 89 -3.61 5.64 -25.54
N LEU A 90 -3.05 4.44 -25.72
CA LEU A 90 -1.72 4.27 -26.30
C LEU A 90 -1.65 4.77 -27.76
N ASN A 91 -2.67 4.46 -28.57
CA ASN A 91 -2.75 4.93 -29.95
C ASN A 91 -2.78 6.47 -30.02
N LEU A 92 -3.54 7.12 -29.14
CA LEU A 92 -3.56 8.58 -29.05
C LEU A 92 -2.19 9.14 -28.63
N LEU A 93 -1.51 8.49 -27.67
CA LEU A 93 -0.17 8.90 -27.26
C LEU A 93 0.81 8.87 -28.44
N PHE A 94 0.80 7.80 -29.26
CA PHE A 94 1.68 7.72 -30.42
C PHE A 94 1.42 8.82 -31.45
N ALA A 95 0.16 9.12 -31.70
CA ALA A 95 -0.22 10.22 -32.59
C ALA A 95 0.31 11.57 -32.08
N ILE A 96 0.10 11.87 -30.79
CA ILE A 96 0.58 13.09 -30.14
C ILE A 96 2.11 13.15 -30.13
N ARG A 97 2.78 12.03 -29.79
CA ARG A 97 4.24 11.94 -29.76
C ARG A 97 4.86 12.15 -31.13
N THR A 98 4.27 11.61 -32.18
CA THR A 98 4.74 11.83 -33.56
C THR A 98 4.76 13.32 -33.91
N ILE A 99 3.75 14.07 -33.48
CA ILE A 99 3.67 15.53 -33.67
C ILE A 99 4.72 16.26 -32.83
N GLN A 100 4.83 15.91 -31.55
CA GLN A 100 5.78 16.52 -30.61
C GLN A 100 7.24 16.27 -31.01
N GLU A 101 7.59 15.06 -31.47
CA GLU A 101 8.91 14.71 -31.97
C GLU A 101 9.26 15.48 -33.24
N ARG A 102 8.30 15.61 -34.18
CA ARG A 102 8.52 16.39 -35.41
C ARG A 102 8.76 17.87 -35.13
N THR A 103 8.03 18.44 -34.18
CA THR A 103 8.11 19.87 -33.85
C THR A 103 9.19 20.20 -32.81
N GLY A 104 9.71 19.18 -32.12
CA GLY A 104 10.65 19.34 -31.00
C GLY A 104 10.04 20.01 -29.77
N LYS A 105 8.70 20.12 -29.69
CA LYS A 105 7.97 20.84 -28.62
C LYS A 105 6.89 19.96 -28.01
N ASP A 106 6.49 20.27 -26.79
CA ASP A 106 5.38 19.60 -26.08
C ASP A 106 3.98 19.86 -26.71
N LEU A 107 3.88 20.77 -27.67
CA LEU A 107 2.62 21.17 -28.30
C LEU A 107 2.20 20.18 -29.42
N GLY A 108 0.90 20.08 -29.68
CA GLY A 108 0.36 19.22 -30.76
C GLY A 108 -1.02 18.61 -30.50
N ALA A 109 -1.61 18.86 -29.33
CA ALA A 109 -2.97 18.43 -29.03
C ALA A 109 -3.70 19.39 -28.09
N THR A 110 -5.02 19.48 -28.26
CA THR A 110 -5.95 20.17 -27.36
C THR A 110 -6.97 19.16 -26.85
N PHE A 111 -7.03 19.00 -25.53
CA PHE A 111 -7.98 18.11 -24.87
C PHE A 111 -9.20 18.91 -24.45
N LEU A 112 -10.37 18.49 -24.90
CA LEU A 112 -11.66 19.08 -24.53
C LEU A 112 -12.40 18.09 -23.63
N SER A 113 -12.82 18.55 -22.46
CA SER A 113 -13.63 17.74 -21.54
C SER A 113 -14.38 18.66 -20.58
N GLY A 114 -15.67 18.39 -20.35
CA GLY A 114 -16.43 19.05 -19.29
C GLY A 114 -15.91 18.68 -17.89
N THR A 115 -15.18 17.56 -17.78
CA THR A 115 -14.69 16.99 -16.53
C THR A 115 -13.25 16.55 -16.72
N THR A 116 -12.32 17.46 -16.43
CA THR A 116 -10.91 17.28 -16.75
C THR A 116 -10.19 16.27 -15.84
N ILE A 117 -10.68 16.05 -14.63
CA ILE A 117 -10.12 15.12 -13.64
C ILE A 117 -11.28 14.34 -13.04
N SER A 118 -11.19 13.01 -13.07
CA SER A 118 -12.30 12.13 -12.71
C SER A 118 -12.09 11.53 -11.33
N ASN A 119 -10.94 10.87 -11.08
CA ASN A 119 -10.83 9.99 -9.89
C ASN A 119 -9.43 9.52 -9.46
N SER A 120 -8.31 10.06 -9.96
CA SER A 120 -7.00 9.56 -9.50
C SER A 120 -5.83 10.53 -9.68
N LEU A 121 -4.95 10.52 -8.69
CA LEU A 121 -3.55 10.95 -8.72
C LEU A 121 -2.82 10.57 -10.03
N THR A 122 -3.09 9.37 -10.53
CA THR A 122 -2.54 8.85 -11.78
C THR A 122 -3.06 9.62 -13.00
N GLU A 123 -4.33 10.01 -13.05
CA GLU A 123 -4.92 10.69 -14.22
C GLU A 123 -4.23 12.04 -14.48
N LEU A 124 -3.92 12.79 -13.42
CA LEU A 124 -3.26 14.07 -13.54
C LEU A 124 -1.82 13.92 -14.07
N TYR A 125 -1.06 12.95 -13.56
CA TYR A 125 0.25 12.60 -14.13
C TYR A 125 0.13 12.21 -15.61
N LEU A 126 -0.88 11.42 -15.98
CA LEU A 126 -1.07 10.98 -17.35
C LEU A 126 -1.44 12.12 -18.30
N LEU A 127 -2.19 13.14 -17.85
CA LEU A 127 -2.42 14.36 -18.62
C LEU A 127 -1.12 15.10 -18.94
N PHE A 128 -0.25 15.28 -17.93
CA PHE A 128 1.07 15.86 -18.16
C PHE A 128 1.94 14.98 -19.05
N LYS A 129 1.85 13.66 -18.90
CA LYS A 129 2.53 12.72 -19.80
C LYS A 129 2.08 12.93 -21.25
N TYR A 130 0.80 13.13 -21.54
CA TYR A 130 0.35 13.45 -22.89
C TYR A 130 0.89 14.81 -23.38
N LEU A 131 0.64 15.86 -22.60
CA LEU A 131 0.70 17.24 -23.10
C LEU A 131 2.01 17.98 -22.78
N ARG A 132 2.83 17.50 -21.83
CA ARG A 132 4.02 18.20 -21.32
C ARG A 132 5.21 17.25 -20.99
N PRO A 133 5.58 16.30 -21.86
CA PRO A 133 6.65 15.36 -21.54
C PRO A 133 8.02 16.03 -21.29
N GLN A 134 8.42 17.02 -22.09
CA GLN A 134 9.72 17.69 -21.90
C GLN A 134 9.72 18.55 -20.64
N ALA A 135 8.62 19.19 -20.27
CA ALA A 135 8.53 19.94 -19.02
C ALA A 135 8.67 19.04 -17.79
N LEU A 136 8.06 17.85 -17.82
CA LEU A 136 8.24 16.83 -16.77
C LEU A 136 9.71 16.37 -16.71
N GLU A 137 10.33 16.10 -17.86
CA GLU A 137 11.73 15.67 -17.95
C GLU A 137 12.70 16.73 -17.40
N LYS A 138 12.50 18.01 -17.72
CA LYS A 138 13.31 19.13 -17.20
C LYS A 138 13.26 19.25 -15.67
N GLN A 139 12.17 18.82 -15.03
CA GLN A 139 12.01 18.80 -13.59
C GLN A 139 12.52 17.49 -12.95
N GLY A 140 13.08 16.57 -13.74
CA GLY A 140 13.50 15.25 -13.27
C GLY A 140 12.33 14.29 -13.00
N ILE A 141 11.13 14.60 -13.49
CA ILE A 141 9.90 13.82 -13.27
C ILE A 141 9.65 12.90 -14.48
N GLY A 142 10.53 11.93 -14.70
CA GLY A 142 10.40 10.99 -15.83
C GLY A 142 9.44 9.81 -15.57
N THR A 143 9.01 9.61 -14.32
CA THR A 143 8.19 8.47 -13.93
C THR A 143 7.05 8.86 -13.00
N PHE A 144 6.04 7.99 -12.91
CA PHE A 144 4.96 8.17 -11.95
C PHE A 144 5.48 8.19 -10.50
N ASP A 145 6.50 7.39 -10.17
CA ASP A 145 7.05 7.36 -8.82
C ASP A 145 7.74 8.68 -8.45
N ALA A 146 8.47 9.28 -9.38
CA ALA A 146 9.07 10.60 -9.20
C ALA A 146 7.99 11.66 -9.01
N TRP A 147 6.92 11.60 -9.81
CA TRP A 147 5.77 12.50 -9.67
C TRP A 147 5.10 12.33 -8.30
N ALA A 148 4.86 11.09 -7.87
CA ALA A 148 4.19 10.78 -6.62
C ALA A 148 5.05 11.17 -5.41
N ALA A 149 6.37 11.05 -5.49
CA ALA A 149 7.27 11.51 -4.44
C ALA A 149 7.20 13.03 -4.20
N VAL A 150 6.83 13.81 -5.22
CA VAL A 150 6.73 15.27 -5.13
C VAL A 150 5.37 15.72 -4.63
N PHE A 151 4.29 15.11 -5.13
CA PHE A 151 2.91 15.59 -4.98
C PHE A 151 1.99 14.68 -4.15
N ALA A 152 2.45 13.51 -3.72
CA ALA A 152 1.67 12.57 -2.94
C ALA A 152 2.36 12.18 -1.64
N ARG A 153 1.57 11.91 -0.60
CA ARG A 153 2.02 11.25 0.62
C ARG A 153 1.43 9.84 0.65
N LYS A 154 2.31 8.84 0.86
CA LYS A 154 1.88 7.47 1.13
C LYS A 154 1.25 7.42 2.51
N SER A 155 0.05 6.87 2.57
CA SER A 155 -0.56 6.42 3.82
C SER A 155 -0.53 4.91 3.86
N THR A 156 -0.29 4.39 5.06
CA THR A 156 -0.43 2.97 5.35
C THR A 156 -1.77 2.80 6.04
N ASP A 157 -2.69 2.13 5.37
CA ASP A 157 -3.98 1.75 5.94
C ASP A 157 -3.99 0.25 6.23
N TYR A 158 -4.56 -0.12 7.37
CA TYR A 158 -4.84 -1.51 7.71
C TYR A 158 -6.26 -1.84 7.26
N GLU A 159 -6.38 -2.87 6.42
CA GLU A 159 -7.64 -3.33 5.84
C GLU A 159 -7.85 -4.80 6.20
N PHE A 160 -9.11 -5.19 6.38
CA PHE A 160 -9.45 -6.60 6.39
C PHE A 160 -9.35 -7.12 4.95
N SER A 161 -8.62 -8.21 4.78
CA SER A 161 -8.58 -8.97 3.55
C SER A 161 -9.95 -9.54 3.26
N VAL A 162 -10.11 -10.05 2.04
CA VAL A 162 -11.30 -10.81 1.67
C VAL A 162 -11.47 -12.07 2.54
N THR A 163 -10.40 -12.56 3.15
CA THR A 163 -10.34 -13.68 4.12
C THR A 163 -10.39 -13.23 5.59
N ASN A 164 -10.73 -11.96 5.88
CA ASN A 164 -10.83 -11.41 7.23
C ASN A 164 -9.49 -11.29 8.00
N GLU A 165 -8.36 -11.35 7.28
CA GLU A 165 -7.03 -11.12 7.83
C GLU A 165 -6.67 -9.64 7.78
N ILE A 166 -5.96 -9.10 8.77
CA ILE A 166 -5.50 -7.71 8.73
C ILE A 166 -4.33 -7.62 7.75
N ILE A 167 -4.57 -7.02 6.58
CA ILE A 167 -3.55 -6.72 5.58
C ILE A 167 -3.20 -5.24 5.66
N GLN A 168 -1.91 -4.97 5.78
CA GLN A 168 -1.36 -3.64 5.59
C GLN A 168 -1.34 -3.31 4.10
N LYS A 169 -2.08 -2.28 3.69
CA LYS A 169 -2.02 -1.74 2.33
C LYS A 169 -1.51 -0.32 2.33
N GLU A 170 -0.59 -0.06 1.40
CA GLU A 170 -0.14 1.28 1.10
C GLU A 170 -1.08 1.91 0.07
N ARG A 171 -1.42 3.19 0.25
CA ARG A 171 -2.26 3.98 -0.67
C ARG A 171 -1.67 5.38 -0.86
N PHE A 172 -1.84 5.94 -2.05
CA PHE A 172 -1.60 7.37 -2.30
C PHE A 172 -2.90 8.13 -2.12
N ARG A 173 -3.25 8.38 -0.86
CA ARG A 173 -4.54 8.96 -0.50
C ARG A 173 -4.48 10.48 -0.28
N THR A 174 -3.30 10.99 0.08
CA THR A 174 -3.13 12.41 0.41
C THR A 174 -2.29 13.12 -0.64
N PHE A 175 -2.86 14.12 -1.30
CA PHE A 175 -2.11 15.07 -2.09
C PHE A 175 -1.40 16.05 -1.18
N ILE A 176 -0.15 16.37 -1.51
CA ILE A 176 0.65 17.40 -0.86
C ILE A 176 1.07 18.42 -1.92
N LYS A 177 1.36 19.66 -1.48
CA LYS A 177 1.74 20.76 -2.40
C LYS A 177 0.65 21.06 -3.44
N VAL A 178 -0.60 21.07 -2.97
CA VAL A 178 -1.78 21.33 -3.82
C VAL A 178 -1.69 22.67 -4.56
N PRO A 179 -1.22 23.79 -3.95
CA PRO A 179 -1.06 25.05 -4.68
C PRO A 179 -0.07 24.95 -5.85
N GLU A 180 1.07 24.29 -5.64
CA GLU A 180 2.09 24.10 -6.66
C GLU A 180 1.58 23.19 -7.80
N LEU A 181 0.83 22.14 -7.44
CA LEU A 181 0.17 21.27 -8.41
C LEU A 181 -0.92 21.99 -9.21
N GLY A 182 -1.71 22.85 -8.55
CA GLY A 182 -2.72 23.69 -9.18
C GLY A 182 -2.11 24.71 -10.16
N ALA A 183 -1.00 25.35 -9.78
CA ALA A 183 -0.26 26.24 -10.68
C ALA A 183 0.29 25.48 -11.90
N PHE A 184 0.88 24.31 -11.69
CA PHE A 184 1.39 23.47 -12.77
C PHE A 184 0.28 22.99 -13.71
N TYR A 185 -0.91 22.69 -13.16
CA TYR A 185 -2.09 22.33 -13.95
C TYR A 185 -2.66 23.51 -14.74
N ALA A 186 -2.65 24.71 -14.18
CA ALA A 186 -3.10 25.93 -14.85
C ALA A 186 -2.25 26.31 -16.08
N GLU A 187 -0.99 25.86 -16.17
CA GLU A 187 -0.16 26.07 -17.36
C GLU A 187 -0.68 25.34 -18.61
N ILE A 188 -1.46 24.26 -18.44
CA ILE A 188 -1.97 23.44 -19.53
C ILE A 188 -3.48 23.43 -19.65
N CYS A 189 -4.19 24.05 -18.72
CA CYS A 189 -5.64 23.98 -18.62
C CYS A 189 -6.23 25.39 -18.52
N ASP A 190 -7.08 25.74 -19.47
CA ASP A 190 -8.02 26.86 -19.32
C ASP A 190 -9.36 26.29 -18.85
N PHE A 191 -9.61 26.43 -17.54
CA PHE A 191 -10.85 26.00 -16.91
C PHE A 191 -11.76 27.20 -16.67
N ARG A 192 -13.00 27.10 -17.14
CA ARG A 192 -14.04 28.13 -16.93
C ARG A 192 -15.31 27.48 -16.41
N THR A 193 -15.83 28.01 -15.31
CA THR A 193 -17.18 27.65 -14.87
C THR A 193 -18.21 28.46 -15.64
N ALA A 194 -19.46 27.98 -15.66
CA ALA A 194 -20.56 28.77 -16.23
C ALA A 194 -20.77 30.11 -15.52
N LYS A 195 -20.41 30.18 -14.22
CA LYS A 195 -20.48 31.41 -13.43
C LYS A 195 -19.43 32.41 -13.88
N ASP A 196 -18.20 31.97 -14.17
CA ASP A 196 -17.10 32.83 -14.63
C ASP A 196 -17.40 33.47 -15.99
N ILE A 197 -18.12 32.75 -16.85
CA ILE A 197 -18.51 33.23 -18.20
C ILE A 197 -19.80 34.06 -18.15
N GLY A 198 -20.57 34.00 -17.06
CA GLY A 198 -21.89 34.64 -16.96
C GLY A 198 -22.95 33.97 -17.84
N ILE A 199 -22.86 32.65 -18.04
CA ILE A 199 -23.86 31.90 -18.82
C ILE A 199 -25.16 31.86 -18.02
N ASP A 200 -26.20 32.46 -18.60
CA ASP A 200 -27.58 32.36 -18.11
C ASP A 200 -28.09 30.91 -18.28
N ARG A 201 -28.08 30.18 -17.16
CA ARG A 201 -28.59 28.82 -17.01
C ARG A 201 -29.27 28.71 -15.63
N PRO A 202 -30.23 27.78 -15.45
CA PRO A 202 -30.91 27.63 -14.18
C PRO A 202 -29.96 27.20 -13.07
N GLU A 203 -30.31 27.55 -11.84
CA GLU A 203 -29.63 27.09 -10.64
C GLU A 203 -30.01 25.64 -10.32
N LYS A 204 -29.07 24.91 -9.73
CA LYS A 204 -29.30 23.55 -9.24
C LYS A 204 -29.91 23.61 -7.84
N HIS A 205 -31.04 22.95 -7.64
CA HIS A 205 -31.63 22.72 -6.33
C HIS A 205 -31.59 21.22 -6.02
N GLU A 206 -30.65 20.81 -5.17
CA GLU A 206 -30.41 19.40 -4.87
C GLU A 206 -31.30 18.93 -3.71
N ILE A 207 -32.03 17.83 -3.92
CA ILE A 207 -32.97 17.24 -2.97
C ILE A 207 -32.55 15.79 -2.73
N LEU A 208 -32.10 15.49 -1.50
CA LEU A 208 -31.86 14.12 -1.07
C LEU A 208 -33.17 13.52 -0.55
N HIS A 209 -33.74 12.58 -1.30
CA HIS A 209 -34.99 11.90 -0.97
C HIS A 209 -34.69 10.60 -0.22
N HIS A 210 -34.81 10.66 1.10
CA HIS A 210 -34.61 9.51 2.00
C HIS A 210 -35.78 8.52 1.91
N ILE A 211 -35.46 7.24 1.83
CA ILE A 211 -36.41 6.13 1.80
C ILE A 211 -36.04 5.14 2.90
N PRO A 212 -36.93 4.81 3.85
CA PRO A 212 -36.67 3.75 4.82
C PRO A 212 -36.59 2.38 4.12
N PRO A 213 -35.73 1.46 4.57
CA PRO A 213 -35.67 0.13 3.98
C PRO A 213 -36.99 -0.62 4.20
N THR A 214 -37.42 -1.41 3.21
CA THR A 214 -38.57 -2.31 3.36
C THR A 214 -38.22 -3.49 4.28
N PRO A 215 -39.20 -4.20 4.87
CA PRO A 215 -38.93 -5.38 5.70
C PRO A 215 -38.08 -6.45 5.00
N GLU A 216 -38.31 -6.65 3.69
CA GLU A 216 -37.51 -7.57 2.88
C GLU A 216 -36.07 -7.08 2.68
N GLN A 217 -35.87 -5.77 2.50
CA GLN A 217 -34.54 -5.17 2.41
C GLN A 217 -33.80 -5.30 3.75
N GLU A 218 -34.46 -5.05 4.89
CA GLU A 218 -33.84 -5.22 6.22
C GLU A 218 -33.41 -6.67 6.47
N ALA A 219 -34.27 -7.64 6.13
CA ALA A 219 -33.92 -9.05 6.21
C ALA A 219 -32.75 -9.42 5.28
N PHE A 220 -32.70 -8.84 4.07
CA PHE A 220 -31.62 -9.08 3.12
C PHE A 220 -30.30 -8.42 3.52
N ILE A 221 -30.35 -7.27 4.19
CA ILE A 221 -29.17 -6.60 4.76
C ILE A 221 -28.43 -7.53 5.73
N GLN A 222 -29.16 -8.26 6.59
CA GLN A 222 -28.57 -9.23 7.51
C GLN A 222 -27.83 -10.35 6.76
N LYS A 223 -28.47 -10.90 5.71
CA LYS A 223 -27.86 -11.91 4.84
C LYS A 223 -26.60 -11.39 4.14
N LEU A 224 -26.61 -10.13 3.71
CA LEU A 224 -25.44 -9.49 3.08
C LEU A 224 -24.28 -9.29 4.05
N MET A 225 -24.55 -8.90 5.30
CA MET A 225 -23.52 -8.76 6.32
C MET A 225 -22.89 -10.12 6.65
N GLU A 226 -23.71 -11.17 6.77
CA GLU A 226 -23.21 -12.51 7.02
C GLU A 226 -22.45 -13.09 5.82
N PHE A 227 -22.89 -12.84 4.59
CA PHE A 227 -22.16 -13.17 3.37
C PHE A 227 -20.79 -12.47 3.33
N ALA A 228 -20.74 -11.17 3.60
CA ALA A 228 -19.49 -10.42 3.59
C ALA A 228 -18.50 -10.99 4.62
N ARG A 229 -18.99 -11.44 5.78
CA ARG A 229 -18.19 -12.07 6.84
C ARG A 229 -17.69 -13.47 6.44
N THR A 230 -18.60 -14.34 5.99
CA THR A 230 -18.34 -15.78 5.84
C THR A 230 -17.95 -16.21 4.44
N GLY A 231 -18.35 -15.45 3.41
CA GLY A 231 -18.26 -15.87 2.01
C GLY A 231 -19.32 -16.90 1.60
N ASN A 232 -20.29 -17.23 2.46
CA ASN A 232 -21.33 -18.19 2.13
C ASN A 232 -22.35 -17.61 1.13
N ALA A 233 -22.14 -17.88 -0.15
CA ALA A 233 -22.96 -17.37 -1.24
C ALA A 233 -24.38 -17.96 -1.27
N GLU A 234 -24.64 -19.09 -0.59
CA GLU A 234 -25.97 -19.68 -0.47
C GLU A 234 -26.96 -18.73 0.23
N LEU A 235 -26.46 -17.87 1.14
CA LEU A 235 -27.24 -16.80 1.78
C LEU A 235 -27.84 -15.80 0.78
N LEU A 236 -27.21 -15.65 -0.39
CA LEU A 236 -27.66 -14.79 -1.48
C LEU A 236 -28.44 -15.56 -2.56
N GLY A 237 -28.76 -16.84 -2.32
CA GLY A 237 -29.40 -17.71 -3.30
C GLY A 237 -28.49 -18.09 -4.47
N ARG A 238 -27.17 -18.08 -4.27
CA ARG A 238 -26.16 -18.46 -5.28
C ARG A 238 -25.53 -19.81 -4.95
N GLU A 239 -24.93 -20.42 -5.97
CA GLU A 239 -23.97 -21.51 -5.77
C GLU A 239 -22.72 -21.02 -5.02
N LYS A 240 -21.96 -21.97 -4.47
CA LYS A 240 -20.70 -21.68 -3.76
C LYS A 240 -19.73 -20.91 -4.66
N LEU A 241 -19.01 -19.97 -4.06
CA LEU A 241 -18.05 -19.14 -4.78
C LEU A 241 -16.93 -20.00 -5.38
N SER A 242 -16.55 -19.71 -6.62
CA SER A 242 -15.29 -20.20 -7.20
C SER A 242 -14.08 -19.49 -6.57
N GLU A 243 -12.87 -20.06 -6.69
CA GLU A 243 -11.63 -19.43 -6.17
C GLU A 243 -11.40 -17.99 -6.68
N ARG A 244 -11.88 -17.69 -7.90
CA ARG A 244 -11.80 -16.35 -8.47
C ARG A 244 -12.83 -15.41 -7.83
N GLU A 245 -14.04 -15.90 -7.58
CA GLU A 245 -15.10 -15.14 -6.92
C GLU A 245 -14.84 -14.92 -5.44
N GLU A 246 -14.16 -15.85 -4.75
CA GLU A 246 -13.72 -15.64 -3.37
C GLU A 246 -12.85 -14.39 -3.26
N LYS A 247 -11.94 -14.16 -4.22
CA LYS A 247 -11.12 -12.93 -4.27
C LYS A 247 -11.95 -11.68 -4.60
N ALA A 248 -13.13 -11.84 -5.19
CA ALA A 248 -14.05 -10.77 -5.55
C ALA A 248 -15.30 -10.69 -4.64
N LYS A 249 -15.32 -11.38 -3.49
CA LYS A 249 -16.46 -11.46 -2.58
C LYS A 249 -17.04 -10.09 -2.23
N MET A 250 -16.19 -9.11 -1.91
CA MET A 250 -16.64 -7.75 -1.55
C MET A 250 -17.26 -7.00 -2.74
N LEU A 251 -16.81 -7.27 -3.97
CA LEU A 251 -17.41 -6.71 -5.18
C LEU A 251 -18.81 -7.29 -5.40
N ILE A 252 -18.98 -8.60 -5.17
CA ILE A 252 -20.27 -9.27 -5.24
C ILE A 252 -21.22 -8.69 -4.17
N ALA A 253 -20.78 -8.58 -2.92
CA ALA A 253 -21.58 -8.00 -1.84
C ALA A 253 -22.04 -6.57 -2.20
N THR A 254 -21.13 -5.75 -2.72
CA THR A 254 -21.41 -4.38 -3.15
C THR A 254 -22.44 -4.34 -4.29
N ASP A 255 -22.37 -5.25 -5.28
CA ASP A 255 -23.33 -5.33 -6.37
C ASP A 255 -24.74 -5.71 -5.87
N TYR A 256 -24.85 -6.70 -4.99
CA TYR A 256 -26.13 -7.09 -4.40
C TYR A 256 -26.74 -5.99 -3.52
N ALA A 257 -25.93 -5.29 -2.72
CA ALA A 257 -26.41 -4.15 -1.94
C ALA A 257 -26.98 -3.02 -2.83
N ARG A 258 -26.36 -2.76 -3.99
CA ARG A 258 -26.90 -1.81 -4.98
C ARG A 258 -28.22 -2.28 -5.58
N LYS A 259 -28.33 -3.56 -5.97
CA LYS A 259 -29.57 -4.14 -6.49
C LYS A 259 -30.70 -4.05 -5.46
N MET A 260 -30.42 -4.50 -4.24
CA MET A 260 -31.33 -4.44 -3.09
C MET A 260 -31.87 -3.02 -2.85
N SER A 261 -30.99 -2.00 -2.86
CA SER A 261 -31.38 -0.59 -2.64
C SER A 261 -32.29 -0.02 -3.74
N LEU A 262 -32.26 -0.61 -4.94
CA LEU A 262 -33.08 -0.18 -6.06
C LEU A 262 -34.44 -0.88 -6.02
N ASP A 263 -34.42 -2.22 -6.04
CA ASP A 263 -35.62 -3.06 -5.96
C ASP A 263 -35.20 -4.52 -5.67
N MET A 264 -35.87 -5.20 -4.73
CA MET A 264 -35.57 -6.59 -4.39
C MET A 264 -35.73 -7.56 -5.58
N ARG A 265 -36.59 -7.23 -6.55
CA ARG A 265 -36.80 -8.02 -7.78
C ARG A 265 -35.58 -8.04 -8.71
N MET A 266 -34.64 -7.11 -8.53
CA MET A 266 -33.32 -7.14 -9.20
C MET A 266 -32.43 -8.29 -8.71
N ILE A 267 -32.74 -8.85 -7.54
CA ILE A 267 -32.03 -10.00 -6.96
C ILE A 267 -32.74 -11.30 -7.34
N SER A 268 -34.06 -11.36 -7.15
CA SER A 268 -34.88 -12.51 -7.51
C SER A 268 -36.29 -12.09 -7.93
N PRO A 269 -36.86 -12.64 -9.01
CA PRO A 269 -38.25 -12.40 -9.39
C PRO A 269 -39.30 -12.85 -8.36
N SER A 270 -38.90 -13.62 -7.34
CA SER A 270 -39.79 -14.11 -6.28
C SER A 270 -40.24 -13.05 -5.29
N TYR A 271 -39.58 -11.89 -5.24
CA TYR A 271 -39.95 -10.79 -4.36
C TYR A 271 -41.14 -10.01 -4.92
N GLU A 272 -41.97 -9.46 -4.03
CA GLU A 272 -43.15 -8.69 -4.41
C GLU A 272 -42.84 -7.22 -4.70
N ASP A 273 -43.78 -6.54 -5.36
CA ASP A 273 -43.71 -5.09 -5.59
C ASP A 273 -44.13 -4.31 -4.33
N HIS A 274 -43.15 -3.89 -3.53
CA HIS A 274 -43.42 -3.11 -2.31
C HIS A 274 -43.71 -1.62 -2.61
N ILE A 275 -44.71 -1.04 -1.95
CA ILE A 275 -45.11 0.37 -2.13
C ILE A 275 -44.01 1.38 -1.81
N ASP A 276 -43.15 1.06 -0.84
CA ASP A 276 -42.00 1.89 -0.42
C ASP A 276 -40.69 1.53 -1.12
N ASN A 277 -40.69 0.76 -2.21
CA ASN A 277 -39.48 0.58 -3.00
C ASN A 277 -39.09 1.87 -3.76
N LYS A 278 -37.82 1.98 -4.16
CA LYS A 278 -37.30 3.19 -4.82
C LYS A 278 -38.02 3.47 -6.15
N ALA A 279 -38.42 2.43 -6.89
CA ALA A 279 -39.19 2.57 -8.13
C ALA A 279 -40.56 3.25 -7.91
N SER A 280 -41.28 2.89 -6.85
CA SER A 280 -42.58 3.46 -6.49
C SER A 280 -42.47 4.91 -6.05
N HIS A 281 -41.48 5.24 -5.20
CA HIS A 281 -41.17 6.62 -4.84
C HIS A 281 -40.79 7.48 -6.06
N CYS A 282 -40.04 6.89 -7.00
CA CYS A 282 -39.67 7.56 -8.24
C CYS A 282 -40.89 7.85 -9.11
N ALA A 283 -41.75 6.83 -9.34
CA ALA A 283 -42.97 7.00 -10.11
C ALA A 283 -43.90 8.08 -9.51
N ARG A 284 -44.07 8.07 -8.18
CA ARG A 284 -44.88 9.08 -7.48
C ARG A 284 -44.35 10.50 -7.69
N LEU A 285 -43.05 10.73 -7.46
CA LEU A 285 -42.48 12.05 -7.66
C LEU A 285 -42.51 12.48 -9.13
N ILE A 286 -42.26 11.57 -10.08
CA ILE A 286 -42.39 11.89 -11.50
C ILE A 286 -43.82 12.35 -11.81
N HIS A 287 -44.83 11.67 -11.26
CA HIS A 287 -46.23 12.08 -11.39
C HIS A 287 -46.50 13.46 -10.78
N ASP A 288 -45.99 13.74 -9.58
CA ASP A 288 -46.17 15.02 -8.90
C ASP A 288 -45.63 16.18 -9.75
N TYR A 289 -44.42 16.03 -10.32
CA TYR A 289 -43.84 17.03 -11.24
C TYR A 289 -44.58 17.09 -12.57
N TYR A 290 -45.04 15.96 -13.10
CA TYR A 290 -45.84 15.88 -14.31
C TYR A 290 -47.11 16.75 -14.17
N ARG A 291 -47.85 16.58 -13.07
CA ARG A 291 -49.06 17.34 -12.74
C ARG A 291 -48.76 18.81 -12.45
N LYS A 292 -47.71 19.09 -11.68
CA LYS A 292 -47.32 20.45 -11.30
C LYS A 292 -47.03 21.33 -12.51
N TYR A 293 -46.39 20.79 -13.55
CA TYR A 293 -46.01 21.50 -14.78
C TYR A 293 -46.81 21.05 -16.00
N GLU A 294 -48.06 20.64 -15.80
CA GLU A 294 -48.95 20.17 -16.88
C GLU A 294 -49.14 21.23 -17.97
N ARG A 295 -49.38 22.49 -17.56
CA ARG A 295 -49.64 23.61 -18.47
C ARG A 295 -48.45 23.91 -19.38
N GLU A 296 -47.26 23.85 -18.83
CA GLU A 296 -45.99 24.14 -19.52
C GLU A 296 -45.42 22.89 -20.22
N LYS A 297 -46.07 21.73 -20.09
CA LYS A 297 -45.58 20.42 -20.52
C LYS A 297 -44.16 20.16 -20.03
N GLY A 298 -43.93 20.39 -18.73
CA GLY A 298 -42.64 20.16 -18.10
C GLY A 298 -42.17 18.72 -18.31
N THR A 299 -40.89 18.56 -18.62
CA THR A 299 -40.24 17.29 -18.93
C THR A 299 -39.23 16.89 -17.86
N GLN A 300 -38.93 15.61 -17.76
CA GLN A 300 -38.14 15.05 -16.67
C GLN A 300 -37.12 14.04 -17.21
N PHE A 301 -35.90 14.09 -16.67
CA PHE A 301 -34.88 13.08 -16.94
C PHE A 301 -34.80 12.08 -15.79
N VAL A 302 -34.69 10.80 -16.12
CA VAL A 302 -34.54 9.72 -15.14
C VAL A 302 -33.27 8.94 -15.44
N PHE A 303 -32.31 9.00 -14.51
CA PHE A 303 -31.02 8.33 -14.63
C PHE A 303 -30.94 7.10 -13.72
N SER A 304 -30.54 6.00 -14.33
CA SER A 304 -30.10 4.80 -13.60
C SER A 304 -29.14 3.98 -14.47
N ASP A 305 -27.95 3.71 -13.95
CA ASP A 305 -26.98 2.80 -14.60
C ASP A 305 -27.30 1.33 -14.31
N LEU A 306 -28.07 1.06 -13.26
CA LEU A 306 -28.54 -0.27 -12.88
C LEU A 306 -29.98 -0.50 -13.35
N GLY A 307 -30.30 -1.72 -13.78
CA GLY A 307 -31.66 -2.07 -14.23
C GLY A 307 -32.09 -1.31 -15.49
N THR A 308 -31.15 -1.05 -16.40
CA THR A 308 -31.40 -0.38 -17.68
C THR A 308 -32.38 -1.15 -18.55
N TYR A 309 -33.12 -0.43 -19.40
CA TYR A 309 -34.07 -1.04 -20.33
C TYR A 309 -33.43 -2.12 -21.19
N LYS A 310 -34.07 -3.30 -21.17
CA LYS A 310 -33.84 -4.39 -22.10
C LYS A 310 -35.20 -4.91 -22.58
N PRO A 311 -35.36 -5.20 -23.88
CA PRO A 311 -36.56 -5.85 -24.37
C PRO A 311 -36.77 -7.20 -23.67
N ASP A 312 -38.02 -7.54 -23.39
CA ASP A 312 -38.47 -8.86 -22.91
C ASP A 312 -37.91 -9.33 -21.54
N GLU A 313 -37.17 -8.47 -20.83
CA GLU A 313 -36.68 -8.70 -19.47
C GLU A 313 -37.31 -7.69 -18.49
N TRP A 314 -37.65 -8.15 -17.28
CA TRP A 314 -38.02 -7.25 -16.21
C TRP A 314 -36.83 -6.33 -15.87
N ASN A 315 -37.10 -5.04 -15.78
CA ASN A 315 -36.12 -4.03 -15.43
C ASN A 315 -36.82 -2.81 -14.82
N VAL A 316 -36.05 -2.00 -14.09
CA VAL A 316 -36.59 -0.89 -13.29
C VAL A 316 -37.18 0.22 -14.18
N TYR A 317 -36.68 0.40 -15.41
CA TYR A 317 -37.23 1.39 -16.35
C TYR A 317 -38.65 1.00 -16.76
N SER A 318 -38.81 -0.25 -17.20
CA SER A 318 -40.11 -0.81 -17.57
C SER A 318 -41.08 -0.81 -16.40
N GLU A 319 -40.61 -1.11 -15.19
CA GLU A 319 -41.44 -1.10 -13.98
C GLU A 319 -41.95 0.29 -13.61
N ILE A 320 -41.08 1.31 -13.64
CA ILE A 320 -41.52 2.69 -13.40
C ILE A 320 -42.47 3.14 -14.51
N LYS A 321 -42.21 2.78 -15.76
CA LYS A 321 -43.13 3.08 -16.87
C LYS A 321 -44.50 2.41 -16.68
N ARG A 322 -44.55 1.15 -16.23
CA ARG A 322 -45.78 0.43 -15.87
C ARG A 322 -46.55 1.22 -14.82
N LYS A 323 -45.91 1.53 -13.68
CA LYS A 323 -46.53 2.32 -12.59
C LYS A 323 -47.06 3.68 -13.08
N LEU A 324 -46.26 4.41 -13.85
CA LEU A 324 -46.67 5.70 -14.41
C LEU A 324 -47.89 5.60 -15.34
N THR A 325 -48.00 4.50 -16.11
CA THR A 325 -49.09 4.29 -17.07
C THR A 325 -50.33 3.75 -16.37
N ASP A 326 -50.18 2.67 -15.61
CA ASP A 326 -51.27 1.88 -15.04
C ASP A 326 -51.84 2.54 -13.78
N ASP A 327 -50.97 3.01 -12.88
CA ASP A 327 -51.39 3.55 -11.58
C ASP A 327 -51.68 5.06 -11.66
N TYR A 328 -50.89 5.79 -12.46
CA TYR A 328 -50.94 7.26 -12.54
C TYR A 328 -51.57 7.81 -13.84
N GLY A 329 -51.88 6.94 -14.81
CA GLY A 329 -52.58 7.29 -16.04
C GLY A 329 -51.79 8.16 -17.03
N ILE A 330 -50.45 8.19 -16.95
CA ILE A 330 -49.62 8.95 -17.89
C ILE A 330 -49.54 8.19 -19.22
N PRO A 331 -49.78 8.85 -20.37
CA PRO A 331 -49.73 8.16 -21.66
C PRO A 331 -48.37 7.51 -21.91
N ALA A 332 -48.36 6.21 -22.26
CA ALA A 332 -47.14 5.45 -22.51
C ALA A 332 -46.27 6.03 -23.64
N SER A 333 -46.86 6.81 -24.56
CA SER A 333 -46.15 7.54 -25.62
C SER A 333 -45.28 8.69 -25.12
N GLU A 334 -45.61 9.26 -23.95
CA GLU A 334 -44.86 10.36 -23.33
C GLU A 334 -43.67 9.87 -22.49
N ILE A 335 -43.57 8.55 -22.29
CA ILE A 335 -42.53 7.89 -21.50
C ILE A 335 -41.63 7.07 -22.41
N ARG A 336 -40.40 7.53 -22.61
CA ARG A 336 -39.45 6.93 -23.56
C ARG A 336 -38.13 6.57 -22.92
N PHE A 337 -37.46 5.58 -23.52
CA PHE A 337 -36.14 5.12 -23.10
C PHE A 337 -35.13 5.44 -24.21
N ILE A 338 -34.02 6.12 -23.87
CA ILE A 338 -33.01 6.48 -24.87
C ILE A 338 -32.41 5.25 -25.56
N GLN A 339 -32.38 4.10 -24.87
CA GLN A 339 -31.89 2.82 -25.36
C GLN A 339 -32.70 2.26 -26.55
N GLU A 340 -33.93 2.74 -26.77
CA GLU A 340 -34.73 2.38 -27.96
C GLU A 340 -34.14 2.98 -29.25
N CYS A 341 -33.36 4.06 -29.14
CA CYS A 341 -32.77 4.74 -30.29
C CYS A 341 -31.53 4.00 -30.81
N LYS A 342 -31.70 3.19 -31.85
CA LYS A 342 -30.59 2.50 -32.54
C LYS A 342 -29.90 3.36 -33.60
N THR A 343 -30.50 4.49 -33.99
CA THR A 343 -29.98 5.38 -35.04
C THR A 343 -29.91 6.82 -34.56
N GLU A 344 -28.97 7.59 -35.11
CA GLU A 344 -28.85 9.02 -34.83
C GLU A 344 -30.11 9.82 -35.21
N ALA A 345 -30.82 9.40 -36.27
CA ALA A 345 -32.09 10.00 -36.67
C ALA A 345 -33.17 9.79 -35.59
N ALA A 346 -33.31 8.57 -35.05
CA ALA A 346 -34.24 8.28 -33.96
C ALA A 346 -33.89 9.07 -32.69
N LYS A 347 -32.59 9.17 -32.37
CA LYS A 347 -32.11 9.95 -31.23
C LYS A 347 -32.47 11.44 -31.37
N LYS A 348 -32.25 12.03 -32.55
CA LYS A 348 -32.65 13.42 -32.85
C LYS A 348 -34.16 13.63 -32.74
N ALA A 349 -34.97 12.70 -33.23
CA ALA A 349 -36.43 12.77 -33.12
C ALA A 349 -36.91 12.70 -31.66
N MET A 350 -36.30 11.84 -30.85
CA MET A 350 -36.60 11.73 -29.41
C MET A 350 -36.23 13.02 -28.67
N ILE A 351 -35.07 13.61 -28.98
CA ILE A 351 -34.63 14.90 -28.44
C ILE A 351 -35.61 16.02 -28.80
N ALA A 352 -36.03 16.08 -30.06
CA ALA A 352 -37.01 17.05 -30.52
C ALA A 352 -38.37 16.86 -29.82
N GLY A 353 -38.82 15.62 -29.65
CA GLY A 353 -40.06 15.30 -28.93
C GLY A 353 -40.02 15.72 -27.46
N MET A 354 -38.87 15.58 -26.80
CA MET A 354 -38.70 16.06 -25.42
C MET A 354 -38.71 17.59 -25.35
N ASN A 355 -37.97 18.29 -26.21
CA ASN A 355 -38.01 19.76 -26.26
C ASN A 355 -39.42 20.30 -26.59
N ALA A 356 -40.18 19.60 -27.42
CA ALA A 356 -41.57 19.93 -27.76
C ALA A 356 -42.57 19.59 -26.64
N GLY A 357 -42.18 18.78 -25.64
CA GLY A 357 -43.05 18.30 -24.58
C GLY A 357 -44.02 17.19 -25.02
N SER A 358 -43.80 16.56 -26.19
CA SER A 358 -44.54 15.34 -26.59
C SER A 358 -43.96 14.08 -25.94
N ILE A 359 -42.72 14.15 -25.45
CA ILE A 359 -42.11 13.19 -24.53
C ILE A 359 -41.87 13.94 -23.23
N ARG A 360 -42.51 13.51 -22.15
CA ARG A 360 -42.45 14.19 -20.84
C ARG A 360 -41.53 13.50 -19.86
N VAL A 361 -41.23 12.22 -20.05
CA VAL A 361 -40.28 11.48 -19.20
C VAL A 361 -39.31 10.72 -20.09
N LEU A 362 -38.02 11.00 -19.94
CA LEU A 362 -36.95 10.32 -20.68
C LEU A 362 -35.99 9.61 -19.72
N PHE A 363 -35.89 8.29 -19.86
CA PHE A 363 -34.95 7.48 -19.09
C PHE A 363 -33.64 7.25 -19.86
N GLY A 364 -32.53 7.14 -19.14
CA GLY A 364 -31.27 6.71 -19.73
C GLY A 364 -30.13 6.50 -18.73
N SER A 365 -29.14 5.72 -19.14
CA SER A 365 -27.90 5.54 -18.39
C SER A 365 -26.98 6.76 -18.56
N THR A 366 -25.99 6.89 -17.68
CA THR A 366 -24.93 7.91 -17.79
C THR A 366 -24.26 7.87 -19.17
N GLU A 367 -24.02 6.68 -19.72
CA GLU A 367 -23.34 6.56 -21.01
C GLU A 367 -24.22 7.05 -22.18
N MET A 368 -25.48 6.59 -22.24
CA MET A 368 -26.36 6.83 -23.39
C MET A 368 -26.97 8.23 -23.38
N LEU A 369 -27.30 8.73 -22.19
CA LEU A 369 -27.97 10.02 -21.99
C LEU A 369 -27.00 11.10 -21.50
N GLY A 370 -25.87 10.74 -20.87
CA GLY A 370 -24.92 11.67 -20.27
C GLY A 370 -23.88 12.30 -21.21
N THR A 371 -23.84 11.96 -22.51
CA THR A 371 -23.05 12.71 -23.53
C THR A 371 -23.87 13.14 -24.77
N GLY A 372 -23.69 14.37 -25.25
CA GLY A 372 -24.20 14.84 -26.56
C GLY A 372 -25.73 14.98 -26.74
N VAL A 373 -26.53 15.17 -25.68
CA VAL A 373 -28.01 15.28 -25.77
C VAL A 373 -28.48 16.70 -25.38
N ASN A 374 -29.21 17.37 -26.28
CA ASN A 374 -29.73 18.73 -26.09
C ASN A 374 -31.27 18.72 -25.99
N ALA A 375 -31.79 18.21 -24.86
CA ALA A 375 -33.23 18.03 -24.63
C ALA A 375 -33.75 18.84 -23.41
N GLN A 376 -33.15 19.99 -23.15
CA GLN A 376 -33.31 20.74 -21.90
C GLN A 376 -34.48 21.74 -21.87
N GLN A 377 -35.11 22.07 -23.01
CA GLN A 377 -35.95 23.30 -23.11
C GLN A 377 -37.08 23.37 -22.09
N ARG A 378 -37.59 22.20 -21.67
CA ARG A 378 -38.72 22.06 -20.74
C ARG A 378 -38.36 21.25 -19.49
N ALA A 379 -37.06 21.01 -19.24
CA ALA A 379 -36.63 20.07 -18.21
C ALA A 379 -36.78 20.66 -16.79
N VAL A 380 -37.76 20.19 -16.03
CA VAL A 380 -38.08 20.72 -14.69
C VAL A 380 -37.44 19.93 -13.55
N ALA A 381 -37.17 18.65 -13.76
CA ALA A 381 -36.59 17.76 -12.75
C ALA A 381 -35.61 16.75 -13.36
N VAL A 382 -34.63 16.36 -12.56
CA VAL A 382 -33.69 15.26 -12.83
C VAL A 382 -33.76 14.27 -11.67
N HIS A 383 -34.02 13.00 -11.98
CA HIS A 383 -34.16 11.91 -11.02
C HIS A 383 -32.96 10.98 -11.10
N HIS A 384 -32.22 10.78 -10.00
CA HIS A 384 -31.12 9.83 -9.91
C HIS A 384 -31.52 8.65 -9.03
N LEU A 385 -31.93 7.54 -9.64
CA LEU A 385 -32.25 6.31 -8.90
C LEU A 385 -31.01 5.62 -8.34
N ASP A 386 -29.89 5.74 -9.05
CA ASP A 386 -28.60 5.29 -8.57
C ASP A 386 -27.55 6.39 -8.72
N THR A 387 -26.68 6.47 -7.72
CA THR A 387 -25.61 7.47 -7.69
C THR A 387 -24.36 6.88 -8.37
N PRO A 388 -23.77 7.57 -9.37
CA PRO A 388 -22.55 7.12 -10.01
C PRO A 388 -21.36 7.22 -9.05
N TRP A 389 -20.24 6.57 -9.40
CA TRP A 389 -19.04 6.54 -8.55
C TRP A 389 -18.14 7.77 -8.70
N VAL A 390 -18.38 8.57 -9.73
CA VAL A 390 -17.52 9.68 -10.14
C VAL A 390 -18.33 10.99 -10.16
N PRO A 391 -17.84 12.08 -9.55
CA PRO A 391 -18.57 13.35 -9.56
C PRO A 391 -18.83 13.88 -10.96
N SER A 392 -17.88 13.64 -11.88
CA SER A 392 -17.99 14.01 -13.29
C SER A 392 -19.23 13.43 -13.96
N ALA A 393 -19.58 12.18 -13.64
CA ALA A 393 -20.77 11.54 -14.19
C ALA A 393 -22.04 12.21 -13.66
N LEU A 394 -22.08 12.56 -12.37
CA LEU A 394 -23.20 13.28 -11.78
C LEU A 394 -23.35 14.68 -12.40
N GLU A 395 -22.27 15.44 -12.54
CA GLU A 395 -22.26 16.75 -13.21
C GLU A 395 -22.75 16.65 -14.67
N GLN A 396 -22.34 15.62 -15.41
CA GLN A 396 -22.78 15.39 -16.78
C GLN A 396 -24.29 15.10 -16.87
N ARG A 397 -24.81 14.28 -15.95
CA ARG A 397 -26.25 13.98 -15.85
C ARG A 397 -27.04 15.25 -15.49
N ASP A 398 -26.63 15.97 -14.46
CA ASP A 398 -27.23 17.23 -14.00
C ASP A 398 -27.24 18.30 -15.12
N GLY A 399 -26.14 18.37 -15.89
CA GLY A 399 -25.99 19.27 -17.04
C GLY A 399 -26.97 19.02 -18.19
N ARG A 400 -27.82 17.98 -18.13
CA ARG A 400 -28.92 17.77 -19.10
C ARG A 400 -30.10 18.69 -18.90
N ALA A 401 -30.38 19.08 -17.67
CA ALA A 401 -31.43 20.05 -17.38
C ALA A 401 -30.84 21.41 -16.98
N ILE A 402 -29.70 21.42 -16.29
CA ILE A 402 -29.01 22.64 -15.82
C ILE A 402 -28.18 23.25 -16.96
N ARG A 403 -28.89 23.76 -17.96
CA ARG A 403 -28.29 24.21 -19.21
C ARG A 403 -29.00 25.43 -19.79
N LYS A 404 -28.25 26.25 -20.53
CA LYS A 404 -28.80 27.39 -21.26
C LYS A 404 -29.93 26.95 -22.20
N GLY A 405 -30.99 27.75 -22.26
CA GLY A 405 -32.17 27.50 -23.11
C GLY A 405 -33.22 26.61 -22.47
N ASN A 406 -33.15 26.35 -21.16
CA ASN A 406 -34.26 25.76 -20.40
C ASN A 406 -35.27 26.86 -20.03
N GLU A 407 -36.29 27.03 -20.87
CA GLU A 407 -37.23 28.14 -20.80
C GLU A 407 -38.28 27.95 -19.70
N VAL A 408 -38.78 26.71 -19.55
CA VAL A 408 -39.86 26.43 -18.58
C VAL A 408 -39.42 26.75 -17.17
N VAL A 409 -38.25 26.26 -16.74
CA VAL A 409 -37.77 26.56 -15.39
C VAL A 409 -37.43 28.03 -15.19
N LYS A 410 -36.92 28.70 -16.23
CA LYS A 410 -36.58 30.12 -16.18
C LYS A 410 -37.80 30.99 -15.88
N PHE A 411 -38.93 30.72 -16.52
CA PHE A 411 -40.13 31.53 -16.39
C PHE A 411 -41.15 31.00 -15.37
N HIS A 412 -41.14 29.69 -15.08
CA HIS A 412 -42.20 29.03 -14.30
C HIS A 412 -41.71 28.25 -13.06
N ALA A 413 -40.39 28.10 -12.85
CA ALA A 413 -39.82 27.39 -11.69
C ALA A 413 -38.75 28.21 -10.95
N GLY A 414 -38.84 29.55 -10.99
CA GLY A 414 -37.89 30.42 -10.28
C GLY A 414 -36.44 30.29 -10.76
N ASN A 415 -36.25 29.90 -12.03
CA ASN A 415 -34.96 29.60 -12.65
C ASN A 415 -34.16 28.51 -11.91
N LYS A 416 -34.85 27.51 -11.34
CA LYS A 416 -34.25 26.38 -10.63
C LYS A 416 -34.69 25.05 -11.24
N VAL A 417 -33.75 24.11 -11.32
CA VAL A 417 -34.02 22.71 -11.65
C VAL A 417 -33.86 21.88 -10.39
N ASP A 418 -34.88 21.09 -10.08
CA ASP A 418 -34.85 20.16 -8.95
C ASP A 418 -34.08 18.88 -9.35
N VAL A 419 -33.01 18.56 -8.62
CA VAL A 419 -32.21 17.35 -8.78
C VAL A 419 -32.48 16.43 -7.61
N ILE A 420 -33.25 15.37 -7.85
CA ILE A 420 -33.75 14.44 -6.84
C ILE A 420 -32.84 13.21 -6.80
N ILE A 421 -32.18 13.00 -5.68
CA ILE A 421 -31.30 11.85 -5.44
C ILE A 421 -32.02 10.91 -4.48
N TYR A 422 -32.32 9.70 -4.93
CA TYR A 422 -33.00 8.71 -4.10
C TYR A 422 -32.00 7.90 -3.29
N ALA A 423 -32.09 7.95 -1.97
CA ALA A 423 -31.21 7.21 -1.08
C ALA A 423 -32.02 6.33 -0.12
N VAL A 424 -31.81 5.02 -0.19
CA VAL A 424 -32.36 4.11 0.82
C VAL A 424 -31.48 4.19 2.07
N GLU A 425 -32.09 4.32 3.24
CA GLU A 425 -31.38 4.28 4.52
C GLU A 425 -30.75 2.90 4.75
N LYS A 426 -29.69 2.82 5.56
CA LYS A 426 -28.94 1.57 5.80
C LYS A 426 -28.46 0.89 4.48
N SER A 427 -28.20 1.69 3.44
CA SER A 427 -27.72 1.22 2.13
C SER A 427 -26.48 1.98 1.68
N LEU A 428 -25.86 1.51 0.59
CA LEU A 428 -24.67 2.13 0.00
C LEU A 428 -24.92 3.51 -0.62
N ASP A 429 -26.17 3.93 -0.79
CA ASP A 429 -26.52 5.21 -1.44
C ASP A 429 -25.98 6.43 -0.68
N SER A 430 -26.18 6.47 0.64
CA SER A 430 -25.76 7.60 1.49
C SER A 430 -24.24 7.72 1.58
N TYR A 431 -23.53 6.59 1.62
CA TYR A 431 -22.07 6.59 1.59
C TYR A 431 -21.53 7.12 0.26
N LYS A 432 -22.10 6.68 -0.87
CA LYS A 432 -21.70 7.15 -2.20
C LYS A 432 -21.82 8.66 -2.32
N PHE A 433 -22.89 9.24 -1.77
CA PHE A 433 -23.09 10.68 -1.79
C PHE A 433 -21.97 11.43 -1.04
N ASN A 434 -21.63 11.01 0.18
CA ASN A 434 -20.52 11.59 0.94
C ASN A 434 -19.17 11.44 0.23
N LEU A 435 -18.93 10.29 -0.42
CA LEU A 435 -17.72 10.07 -1.21
C LEU A 435 -17.63 11.04 -2.40
N LEU A 436 -18.73 11.20 -3.14
CA LEU A 436 -18.79 12.15 -4.26
C LEU A 436 -18.56 13.59 -3.80
N HIS A 437 -19.11 13.98 -2.64
CA HIS A 437 -18.93 15.31 -2.08
C HIS A 437 -17.44 15.60 -1.80
N ASN A 438 -16.74 14.69 -1.13
CA ASN A 438 -15.30 14.84 -0.83
C ASN A 438 -14.46 14.94 -2.11
N LYS A 439 -14.76 14.12 -3.12
CA LYS A 439 -14.08 14.16 -4.41
C LYS A 439 -14.34 15.45 -5.18
N GLN A 440 -15.56 15.97 -5.13
CA GLN A 440 -15.91 17.24 -5.76
C GLN A 440 -15.17 18.41 -5.10
N LEU A 441 -15.06 18.41 -3.77
CA LEU A 441 -14.29 19.43 -3.04
C LEU A 441 -12.82 19.45 -3.49
N PHE A 442 -12.19 18.28 -3.65
CA PHE A 442 -10.84 18.17 -4.19
C PHE A 442 -10.72 18.75 -5.60
N ILE A 443 -11.60 18.33 -6.52
CA ILE A 443 -11.62 18.81 -7.90
C ILE A 443 -11.78 20.33 -7.96
N ASN A 444 -12.67 20.89 -7.14
CA ASN A 444 -12.90 22.33 -7.09
C ASN A 444 -11.68 23.10 -6.57
N GLN A 445 -11.01 22.61 -5.53
CA GLN A 445 -9.80 23.27 -4.98
C GLN A 445 -8.65 23.28 -6.00
N LEU A 446 -8.45 22.18 -6.72
CA LEU A 446 -7.43 22.11 -7.77
C LEU A 446 -7.76 23.03 -8.96
N LYS A 447 -9.03 23.06 -9.40
CA LYS A 447 -9.47 23.85 -10.57
C LYS A 447 -9.50 25.36 -10.31
N THR A 448 -9.83 25.78 -9.09
CA THR A 448 -9.98 27.21 -8.74
C THR A 448 -8.72 27.82 -8.16
N ASN A 449 -7.67 27.02 -7.92
CA ASN A 449 -6.46 27.42 -7.21
C ASN A 449 -6.76 28.12 -5.86
N SER A 450 -7.86 27.75 -5.21
CA SER A 450 -8.24 28.32 -3.93
C SER A 450 -7.27 27.82 -2.86
N LEU A 451 -6.44 28.71 -2.33
CA LEU A 451 -5.31 28.48 -1.41
C LEU A 451 -5.67 27.88 -0.02
N GLY A 452 -6.86 27.30 0.15
CA GLY A 452 -7.43 26.94 1.46
C GLY A 452 -6.77 25.75 2.17
N SER A 453 -6.07 24.85 1.46
CA SER A 453 -5.37 23.73 2.09
C SER A 453 -4.14 23.27 1.30
N ARG A 454 -3.01 23.05 2.00
CA ARG A 454 -1.77 22.50 1.42
C ARG A 454 -1.79 20.97 1.25
N SER A 455 -2.78 20.29 1.83
CA SER A 455 -2.98 18.84 1.73
C SER A 455 -4.45 18.45 1.70
N ILE A 456 -4.81 17.46 0.89
CA ILE A 456 -6.20 16.98 0.75
C ILE A 456 -6.20 15.45 0.72
N ASP A 457 -7.17 14.86 1.41
CA ASP A 457 -7.44 13.42 1.44
C ASP A 457 -8.52 13.06 0.39
N GLU A 458 -8.18 12.18 -0.56
CA GLU A 458 -9.03 11.71 -1.67
C GLU A 458 -10.14 10.72 -1.24
N GLY A 459 -10.09 10.19 0.00
CA GLY A 459 -11.02 9.18 0.51
C GLY A 459 -10.62 7.73 0.18
N GLY A 460 -11.25 6.76 0.85
CA GLY A 460 -10.74 5.38 0.96
C GLY A 460 -11.20 4.34 -0.09
N MET A 461 -11.98 4.70 -1.11
CA MET A 461 -12.64 3.70 -1.95
C MET A 461 -12.19 3.67 -3.43
N ASP A 462 -11.83 2.46 -3.87
CA ASP A 462 -11.30 2.14 -5.20
C ASP A 462 -12.36 1.37 -6.01
N GLU A 463 -12.67 1.86 -7.22
CA GLU A 463 -13.66 1.27 -8.15
C GLU A 463 -13.36 -0.21 -8.47
N ALA A 464 -12.10 -0.63 -8.41
CA ALA A 464 -11.67 -1.98 -8.78
C ALA A 464 -11.78 -3.00 -7.64
N THR A 465 -11.72 -2.58 -6.38
CA THR A 465 -11.65 -3.51 -5.23
C THR A 465 -12.91 -3.53 -4.37
N GLY A 466 -13.86 -2.62 -4.62
CA GLY A 466 -15.06 -2.47 -3.78
C GLY A 466 -14.75 -1.82 -2.43
N MET A 467 -15.71 -1.93 -1.51
CA MET A 467 -15.65 -1.32 -0.18
C MET A 467 -14.93 -2.22 0.84
N ASN A 468 -14.25 -1.61 1.82
CA ASN A 468 -13.68 -2.35 2.95
C ASN A 468 -14.80 -2.94 3.84
N PHE A 469 -14.62 -4.16 4.35
CA PHE A 469 -15.60 -4.85 5.20
C PHE A 469 -16.11 -3.99 6.37
N SER A 470 -15.23 -3.31 7.10
CA SER A 470 -15.66 -2.47 8.24
C SER A 470 -16.51 -1.28 7.82
N GLU A 471 -16.21 -0.67 6.66
CA GLU A 471 -17.01 0.44 6.13
C GLU A 471 -18.35 -0.07 5.59
N TYR A 472 -18.33 -1.23 4.94
CA TYR A 472 -19.52 -1.91 4.42
C TYR A 472 -20.51 -2.25 5.53
N VAL A 473 -20.04 -2.86 6.63
CA VAL A 473 -20.86 -3.19 7.79
C VAL A 473 -21.39 -1.92 8.47
N ALA A 474 -20.57 -0.88 8.66
CA ALA A 474 -21.03 0.36 9.28
C ALA A 474 -22.14 1.06 8.48
N VAL A 475 -22.03 1.05 7.15
CA VAL A 475 -23.03 1.65 6.26
C VAL A 475 -24.33 0.85 6.28
N LEU A 476 -24.26 -0.48 6.18
CA LEU A 476 -25.44 -1.33 6.16
C LEU A 476 -26.12 -1.49 7.53
N SER A 477 -25.36 -1.43 8.62
CA SER A 477 -25.92 -1.47 9.98
C SER A 477 -26.52 -0.13 10.42
N GLY A 478 -26.21 0.97 9.71
CA GLY A 478 -26.61 2.32 10.12
C GLY A 478 -25.96 2.82 11.41
N ASN A 479 -25.05 2.04 12.00
CA ASN A 479 -24.39 2.38 13.26
C ASN A 479 -22.98 2.93 13.01
N THR A 480 -22.85 4.25 13.14
CA THR A 480 -21.57 4.96 12.99
C THR A 480 -20.57 4.61 14.10
N ASP A 481 -21.02 4.14 15.26
CA ASP A 481 -20.15 3.74 16.37
C ASP A 481 -19.29 2.53 15.96
N LEU A 482 -19.79 1.63 15.11
CA LEU A 482 -18.99 0.51 14.57
C LEU A 482 -17.84 1.00 13.66
N LEU A 483 -18.06 2.06 12.90
CA LEU A 483 -17.03 2.68 12.05
C LEU A 483 -15.96 3.37 12.90
N GLU A 484 -16.40 4.14 13.90
CA GLU A 484 -15.51 4.82 14.84
C GLU A 484 -14.70 3.82 15.65
N LYS A 485 -15.31 2.70 16.08
CA LYS A 485 -14.63 1.59 16.74
C LYS A 485 -13.59 0.98 15.83
N ALA A 486 -13.96 0.61 14.60
CA ALA A 486 -13.02 0.03 13.66
C ALA A 486 -11.84 0.98 13.36
N ARG A 487 -12.06 2.30 13.35
CA ARG A 487 -10.99 3.30 13.22
C ARG A 487 -10.11 3.40 14.47
N LEU A 488 -10.71 3.36 15.66
CA LEU A 488 -9.99 3.39 16.93
C LEU A 488 -9.18 2.12 17.13
N ASP A 489 -9.75 0.94 16.92
CA ASP A 489 -9.07 -0.35 16.99
C ASP A 489 -7.88 -0.40 16.02
N LYS A 490 -8.05 0.12 14.79
CA LYS A 490 -6.95 0.27 13.82
C LYS A 490 -5.81 1.14 14.36
N LYS A 491 -6.12 2.28 14.97
CA LYS A 491 -5.12 3.17 15.57
C LYS A 491 -4.40 2.50 16.75
N VAL A 492 -5.15 1.78 17.59
CA VAL A 492 -4.60 1.04 18.73
C VAL A 492 -3.63 -0.03 18.26
N ILE A 493 -4.01 -0.87 17.30
CA ILE A 493 -3.15 -1.95 16.76
C ILE A 493 -1.87 -1.37 16.14
N ALA A 494 -1.98 -0.28 15.37
CA ALA A 494 -0.82 0.37 14.77
C ALA A 494 0.15 0.92 15.83
N MET A 495 -0.36 1.59 16.86
CA MET A 495 0.47 2.10 17.95
C MET A 495 1.07 0.98 18.81
N GLU A 496 0.37 -0.13 19.02
CA GLU A 496 0.94 -1.30 19.70
C GLU A 496 2.09 -1.93 18.92
N SER A 497 1.98 -1.98 17.59
CA SER A 497 3.06 -2.43 16.71
C SER A 497 4.26 -1.49 16.77
N GLU A 498 4.04 -0.17 16.71
CA GLU A 498 5.09 0.85 16.87
C GLU A 498 5.81 0.71 18.22
N ARG A 499 5.04 0.56 19.31
CA ARG A 499 5.57 0.34 20.65
C ARG A 499 6.40 -0.95 20.73
N LYS A 500 5.93 -2.04 20.13
CA LYS A 500 6.67 -3.31 20.09
C LYS A 500 8.01 -3.17 19.37
N ASN A 501 8.05 -2.49 18.23
CA ASN A 501 9.28 -2.25 17.48
C ASN A 501 10.25 -1.38 18.28
N PHE A 502 9.76 -0.31 18.91
CA PHE A 502 10.57 0.53 19.80
C PHE A 502 11.21 -0.26 20.95
N LEU A 503 10.43 -1.13 21.61
CA LEU A 503 10.94 -1.98 22.68
C LEU A 503 12.01 -2.96 22.17
N TYR A 504 11.79 -3.56 21.01
CA TYR A 504 12.76 -4.45 20.37
C TYR A 504 14.08 -3.75 20.04
N GLU A 505 14.02 -2.53 19.49
CA GLU A 505 15.20 -1.70 19.22
C GLU A 505 15.95 -1.36 20.50
N ARG A 506 15.23 -1.00 21.57
CA ARG A 506 15.81 -0.70 22.88
C ARG A 506 16.50 -1.91 23.51
N ASP A 507 15.90 -3.10 23.43
CA ASP A 507 16.47 -4.34 23.96
C ASP A 507 17.71 -4.78 23.15
N THR A 508 17.68 -4.56 21.83
CA THR A 508 18.84 -4.77 20.96
C THR A 508 19.97 -3.80 21.31
N ALA A 509 19.66 -2.52 21.51
CA ALA A 509 20.63 -1.51 21.95
C ALA A 509 21.23 -1.85 23.31
N ARG A 510 20.43 -2.33 24.27
CA ARG A 510 20.90 -2.80 25.58
C ARG A 510 21.89 -3.96 25.46
N SER A 511 21.58 -4.92 24.60
CA SER A 511 22.46 -6.07 24.35
C SER A 511 23.78 -5.65 23.71
N GLN A 512 23.77 -4.66 22.81
CA GLN A 512 25.00 -4.09 22.23
C GLN A 512 25.79 -3.28 23.25
N LEU A 513 25.13 -2.50 24.10
CA LEU A 513 25.78 -1.75 25.17
C LEU A 513 26.54 -2.68 26.12
N ALA A 514 25.92 -3.80 26.55
CA ALA A 514 26.58 -4.79 27.39
C ALA A 514 27.84 -5.40 26.72
N LYS A 515 27.79 -5.66 25.40
CA LYS A 515 28.97 -6.12 24.63
C LYS A 515 30.08 -5.07 24.58
N LEU A 516 29.73 -3.81 24.36
CA LEU A 516 30.70 -2.71 24.33
C LEU A 516 31.34 -2.50 25.70
N GLN A 517 30.56 -2.57 26.79
CA GLN A 517 31.08 -2.51 28.16
C GLN A 517 32.05 -3.66 28.46
N GLY A 518 31.72 -4.88 28.05
CA GLY A 518 32.65 -6.01 28.18
C GLY A 518 33.93 -5.84 27.34
N ALA A 519 33.84 -5.22 26.16
CA ALA A 519 35.01 -4.90 25.35
C ALA A 519 35.91 -3.81 25.97
N VAL A 520 35.31 -2.81 26.63
CA VAL A 520 36.04 -1.80 27.41
C VAL A 520 36.85 -2.47 28.52
N GLU A 521 36.21 -3.31 29.36
CA GLU A 521 36.88 -4.02 30.44
C GLU A 521 38.02 -4.92 29.91
N PHE A 522 37.78 -5.60 28.78
CA PHE A 522 38.80 -6.41 28.12
C PHE A 522 40.01 -5.57 27.68
N HIS A 523 39.80 -4.43 27.01
CA HIS A 523 40.89 -3.58 26.55
C HIS A 523 41.63 -2.90 27.69
N GLU A 524 40.94 -2.43 28.72
CA GLU A 524 41.56 -1.85 29.93
C GLU A 524 42.47 -2.87 30.62
N LYS A 525 41.98 -4.11 30.80
CA LYS A 525 42.78 -5.19 31.37
C LYS A 525 44.04 -5.47 30.56
N LYS A 526 43.93 -5.55 29.23
CA LYS A 526 45.08 -5.79 28.34
C LYS A 526 46.09 -4.64 28.32
N ILE A 527 45.63 -3.38 28.39
CA ILE A 527 46.50 -2.21 28.53
C ILE A 527 47.27 -2.27 29.85
N ALA A 528 46.60 -2.62 30.96
CA ALA A 528 47.23 -2.74 32.26
C ALA A 528 48.27 -3.87 32.31
N GLU A 529 47.95 -5.05 31.76
CA GLU A 529 48.89 -6.17 31.66
C GLU A 529 50.13 -5.81 30.83
N ALA A 530 49.93 -5.26 29.63
CA ALA A 530 51.05 -4.86 28.77
C ALA A 530 51.88 -3.70 29.36
N GLY A 531 51.25 -2.80 30.13
CA GLY A 531 51.97 -1.75 30.86
C GLY A 531 52.88 -2.30 31.97
N LYS A 532 52.43 -3.34 32.69
CA LYS A 532 53.27 -4.05 33.67
C LYS A 532 54.43 -4.76 32.99
N ASP A 533 54.16 -5.50 31.92
CA ASP A 533 55.19 -6.18 31.13
C ASP A 533 56.25 -5.20 30.62
N ARG A 534 55.82 -4.02 30.16
CA ARG A 534 56.73 -2.95 29.73
C ARG A 534 57.65 -2.49 30.86
N THR A 535 57.10 -2.28 32.06
CA THR A 535 57.87 -1.81 33.22
C THR A 535 58.93 -2.84 33.61
N VAL A 536 58.55 -4.12 33.69
CA VAL A 536 59.47 -5.22 33.97
C VAL A 536 60.58 -5.31 32.92
N PHE A 537 60.23 -5.17 31.64
CA PHE A 537 61.22 -5.15 30.57
C PHE A 537 62.18 -3.96 30.68
N GLU A 538 61.67 -2.75 30.91
CA GLU A 538 62.49 -1.53 31.03
C GLU A 538 63.41 -1.55 32.26
N GLU A 539 63.02 -2.19 33.37
CA GLU A 539 63.86 -2.34 34.58
C GLU A 539 65.02 -3.35 34.40
N GLN A 540 64.80 -4.41 33.62
CA GLN A 540 65.76 -5.52 33.47
C GLN A 540 66.70 -5.34 32.27
N VAL A 541 66.30 -4.54 31.29
CA VAL A 541 67.02 -4.43 30.02
C VAL A 541 68.35 -3.67 30.17
N LYS A 542 69.42 -4.22 29.60
CA LYS A 542 70.75 -3.59 29.58
C LYS A 542 71.05 -3.07 28.17
N LYS A 543 71.75 -1.93 28.08
CA LYS A 543 72.18 -1.35 26.80
C LYS A 543 73.70 -1.44 26.64
N ASN A 544 74.14 -1.64 25.42
CA ASN A 544 75.53 -1.53 24.99
C ASN A 544 75.96 -0.06 24.90
N GLU A 545 77.26 0.20 24.79
CA GLU A 545 77.82 1.56 24.64
C GLU A 545 77.30 2.28 23.38
N ASP A 546 76.87 1.54 22.35
CA ASP A 546 76.26 2.03 21.12
C ASP A 546 74.74 2.31 21.24
N GLY A 547 74.17 2.14 22.44
CA GLY A 547 72.75 2.34 22.71
C GLY A 547 71.82 1.19 22.30
N THR A 548 72.35 0.11 21.72
CA THR A 548 71.57 -1.09 21.38
C THR A 548 71.28 -1.95 22.61
N TYR A 549 70.16 -2.66 22.61
CA TYR A 549 69.83 -3.57 23.70
C TYR A 549 70.73 -4.80 23.68
N GLN A 550 71.25 -5.16 24.85
CA GLN A 550 71.90 -6.46 25.04
C GLN A 550 70.85 -7.57 24.86
N ASN A 551 71.27 -8.72 24.34
CA ASN A 551 70.41 -9.87 24.16
C ASN A 551 70.96 -11.08 24.94
N PRO A 552 70.81 -11.12 26.28
CA PRO A 552 71.25 -12.23 27.11
C PRO A 552 70.24 -13.38 27.08
N ILE A 553 69.88 -13.84 25.88
CA ILE A 553 68.93 -14.94 25.68
C ILE A 553 69.49 -16.24 26.24
N ARG A 554 68.67 -16.97 26.99
CA ARG A 554 68.96 -18.31 27.50
C ARG A 554 67.99 -19.28 26.87
N ILE A 555 68.49 -20.36 26.28
CA ILE A 555 67.69 -21.42 25.65
C ILE A 555 68.01 -22.73 26.33
N ASP A 556 66.97 -23.52 26.62
CA ASP A 556 67.08 -24.78 27.32
C ASP A 556 67.95 -25.78 26.52
N GLY A 557 68.97 -26.33 27.18
CA GLY A 557 69.91 -27.29 26.58
C GLY A 557 71.16 -26.66 25.92
N VAL A 558 71.39 -25.35 26.08
CA VAL A 558 72.66 -24.69 25.73
C VAL A 558 73.31 -24.17 27.03
N GLU A 559 74.38 -24.83 27.50
CA GLU A 559 75.19 -24.35 28.64
C GLU A 559 75.72 -22.93 28.36
N GLU A 560 75.93 -22.10 29.40
CA GLU A 560 76.17 -20.63 29.43
C GLU A 560 77.19 -20.03 28.41
N SER A 561 77.02 -20.33 27.13
CA SER A 561 77.84 -19.92 26.01
C SER A 561 77.20 -18.72 25.34
N ARG A 562 78.00 -17.66 25.15
CA ARG A 562 77.59 -16.42 24.44
C ARG A 562 77.66 -16.57 22.91
N ASP A 563 77.82 -17.78 22.38
CA ASP A 563 77.92 -18.02 20.93
C ASP A 563 76.54 -18.04 20.25
N ILE A 564 76.28 -16.99 19.46
CA ILE A 564 75.05 -16.78 18.67
C ILE A 564 74.78 -17.96 17.73
N LYS A 565 75.81 -18.60 17.17
CA LYS A 565 75.62 -19.71 16.21
C LYS A 565 75.05 -20.94 16.90
N THR A 566 75.48 -21.22 18.13
CA THR A 566 74.99 -22.36 18.91
C THR A 566 73.54 -22.17 19.33
N ILE A 567 73.18 -20.96 19.78
CA ILE A 567 71.80 -20.60 20.17
C ILE A 567 70.86 -20.66 18.96
N ALA A 568 71.25 -20.06 17.82
CA ALA A 568 70.45 -20.08 16.60
C ALA A 568 70.22 -21.51 16.06
N ARG A 569 71.24 -22.38 16.13
CA ARG A 569 71.10 -23.80 15.78
C ARG A 569 70.04 -24.48 16.65
N ARG A 570 70.06 -24.21 17.97
CA ARG A 570 69.07 -24.78 18.89
C ARG A 570 67.65 -24.26 18.63
N LEU A 571 67.50 -22.98 18.33
CA LEU A 571 66.20 -22.39 17.93
C LEU A 571 65.66 -23.01 16.63
N LYS A 572 66.53 -23.26 15.65
CA LYS A 572 66.17 -23.94 14.40
C LYS A 572 65.75 -25.40 14.63
N GLU A 573 66.39 -26.10 15.58
CA GLU A 573 65.93 -27.43 15.99
C GLU A 573 64.51 -27.40 16.58
N TYR A 574 64.18 -26.39 17.41
CA TYR A 574 62.80 -26.21 17.89
C TYR A 574 61.84 -25.88 16.75
N GLU A 575 62.24 -25.05 15.78
CA GLU A 575 61.42 -24.70 14.61
C GLU A 575 61.08 -25.93 13.76
N GLU A 576 62.04 -26.84 13.54
CA GLU A 576 61.83 -28.04 12.73
C GLU A 576 61.11 -29.17 13.51
N LYS A 577 61.50 -29.40 14.76
CA LYS A 577 61.15 -30.62 15.51
C LYS A 577 60.11 -30.46 16.61
N ALA A 578 59.78 -29.24 17.05
CA ALA A 578 58.78 -29.07 18.11
C ALA A 578 57.40 -29.55 17.64
N ARG A 579 56.71 -30.30 18.51
CA ARG A 579 55.34 -30.80 18.29
C ARG A 579 54.56 -30.65 19.59
N THR A 580 53.98 -29.47 19.81
CA THR A 580 53.40 -29.09 21.10
C THR A 580 51.89 -29.35 21.23
N GLY A 581 51.23 -29.81 20.15
CA GLY A 581 49.78 -30.08 20.17
C GLY A 581 48.90 -28.84 20.35
N GLY A 582 49.41 -27.64 20.04
CA GLY A 582 48.70 -26.36 20.22
C GLY A 582 48.96 -25.67 21.55
N GLU A 583 49.73 -26.29 22.46
CA GLU A 583 50.11 -25.71 23.75
C GLU A 583 51.42 -24.91 23.65
N HIS A 584 51.62 -23.96 24.57
CA HIS A 584 52.86 -23.18 24.68
C HIS A 584 53.92 -23.97 25.47
N MET A 585 54.95 -24.47 24.78
CA MET A 585 56.05 -25.20 25.40
C MET A 585 57.20 -24.23 25.78
N PRO A 586 57.67 -24.19 27.04
CA PRO A 586 58.87 -23.42 27.41
C PRO A 586 60.10 -23.87 26.63
N ILE A 587 60.90 -22.91 26.20
CA ILE A 587 62.17 -23.18 25.51
C ILE A 587 63.34 -22.34 26.03
N GLY A 588 63.10 -21.45 26.99
CA GLY A 588 64.13 -20.58 27.53
C GLY A 588 63.58 -19.31 28.18
N GLU A 589 64.47 -18.35 28.39
CA GLU A 589 64.19 -17.10 29.09
C GLU A 589 64.97 -15.92 28.48
N LEU A 590 64.36 -14.74 28.47
CA LEU A 590 65.01 -13.47 28.15
C LEU A 590 64.52 -12.39 29.12
N TYR A 591 65.42 -11.79 29.90
CA TYR A 591 65.10 -10.73 30.86
C TYR A 591 63.96 -11.07 31.84
N GLY A 592 63.88 -12.32 32.33
CA GLY A 592 62.80 -12.77 33.21
C GLY A 592 61.51 -13.18 32.48
N PHE A 593 61.42 -12.98 31.15
CA PHE A 593 60.28 -13.43 30.35
C PHE A 593 60.50 -14.83 29.81
N GLN A 594 59.49 -15.68 29.98
CA GLN A 594 59.50 -17.06 29.48
C GLN A 594 59.33 -17.08 27.97
N LEU A 595 60.26 -17.73 27.28
CA LEU A 595 60.20 -17.99 25.85
C LEU A 595 59.45 -19.30 25.62
N SER A 596 58.57 -19.32 24.63
CA SER A 596 57.83 -20.53 24.28
C SER A 596 57.71 -20.73 22.78
N VAL A 597 57.55 -21.99 22.38
CA VAL A 597 57.15 -22.39 21.03
C VAL A 597 55.78 -23.04 21.08
N LYS A 598 54.96 -22.81 20.06
CA LYS A 598 53.66 -23.46 19.87
C LYS A 598 53.54 -23.95 18.43
N SER A 599 53.18 -25.22 18.29
CA SER A 599 52.87 -25.87 17.03
C SER A 599 51.42 -25.58 16.63
N GLU A 600 51.22 -24.86 15.53
CA GLU A 600 49.93 -24.66 14.90
C GLU A 600 49.80 -25.58 13.69
N ALA A 601 48.75 -26.41 13.65
CA ALA A 601 48.45 -27.22 12.48
C ALA A 601 47.92 -26.32 11.37
N SER A 602 48.57 -26.32 10.21
CA SER A 602 48.14 -25.58 9.03
C SER A 602 47.92 -26.55 7.87
N MET A 603 46.75 -26.47 7.26
CA MET A 603 46.39 -27.28 6.09
C MET A 603 46.74 -26.50 4.82
N LYS A 604 47.84 -26.86 4.15
CA LYS A 604 48.24 -26.26 2.87
C LYS A 604 48.45 -27.39 1.86
N GLU A 605 47.73 -27.33 0.73
CA GLU A 605 47.81 -28.32 -0.37
C GLU A 605 47.59 -29.79 0.06
N SER A 606 46.65 -30.03 0.98
CA SER A 606 46.24 -31.39 1.41
C SER A 606 47.31 -32.21 2.15
N PHE A 607 48.38 -31.58 2.63
CA PHE A 607 49.34 -32.18 3.57
C PHE A 607 49.27 -31.47 4.93
N ASP A 608 49.40 -32.24 6.02
CA ASP A 608 49.52 -31.71 7.37
C ASP A 608 50.91 -31.09 7.54
N PHE A 609 50.99 -29.75 7.56
CA PHE A 609 52.20 -29.04 7.92
C PHE A 609 52.08 -28.47 9.33
N VAL A 610 53.11 -28.68 10.13
CA VAL A 610 53.20 -28.12 11.49
C VAL A 610 53.98 -26.82 11.42
N ASP A 611 53.31 -25.70 11.66
CA ASP A 611 53.90 -24.38 11.73
C ASP A 611 54.29 -24.06 13.18
N ASN A 612 55.59 -23.97 13.46
CA ASN A 612 56.09 -23.68 14.80
C ASN A 612 56.32 -22.19 14.97
N ARG A 613 55.56 -21.58 15.88
CA ARG A 613 55.63 -20.14 16.19
C ARG A 613 56.21 -19.89 17.56
N PHE A 614 57.02 -18.85 17.63
CA PHE A 614 57.77 -18.45 18.81
C PHE A 614 57.13 -17.24 19.48
N PHE A 615 56.99 -17.32 20.80
CA PHE A 615 56.30 -16.34 21.62
C PHE A 615 57.12 -15.99 22.86
N VAL A 616 56.96 -14.75 23.32
CA VAL A 616 57.42 -14.30 24.63
C VAL A 616 56.20 -14.13 25.54
N LYS A 617 56.14 -14.89 26.62
CA LYS A 617 55.03 -14.81 27.58
C LYS A 617 55.25 -13.64 28.52
N GLY A 618 54.30 -12.69 28.54
CA GLY A 618 54.27 -11.60 29.52
C GLY A 618 54.00 -12.10 30.94
N CYS A 619 54.08 -11.21 31.92
CA CYS A 619 53.74 -11.51 33.31
C CYS A 619 52.23 -11.80 33.49
N GLY A 620 51.40 -11.34 32.54
CA GLY A 620 49.96 -11.56 32.49
C GLY A 620 49.54 -12.63 31.47
N SER A 621 48.46 -12.34 30.74
CA SER A 621 47.84 -13.27 29.78
C SER A 621 48.18 -12.95 28.32
N ILE A 622 49.22 -12.14 28.08
CA ILE A 622 49.65 -11.68 26.75
C ILE A 622 50.87 -12.48 26.29
N TYR A 623 50.83 -12.92 25.04
CA TYR A 623 51.96 -13.53 24.35
C TYR A 623 52.40 -12.61 23.22
N TYR A 624 53.64 -12.12 23.29
CA TYR A 624 54.22 -11.22 22.30
C TYR A 624 54.92 -12.01 21.20
N THR A 625 54.79 -11.53 19.96
CA THR A 625 55.46 -12.13 18.80
C THR A 625 56.09 -11.08 17.91
N TYR A 626 57.15 -11.49 17.23
CA TYR A 626 57.73 -10.75 16.12
C TYR A 626 57.62 -11.60 14.85
N ASN A 627 57.42 -10.95 13.70
CA ASN A 627 57.21 -11.63 12.41
C ASN A 627 56.19 -12.80 12.43
N ASN A 628 55.02 -12.59 13.06
CA ASN A 628 54.01 -13.62 13.31
C ASN A 628 54.51 -14.88 14.03
N GLY A 629 55.64 -14.80 14.73
CA GLY A 629 56.24 -15.90 15.46
C GLY A 629 57.26 -16.71 14.65
N HIS A 630 57.58 -16.34 13.41
CA HIS A 630 58.59 -17.04 12.59
C HIS A 630 60.00 -16.50 12.83
N LEU A 631 61.00 -17.40 12.87
CA LEU A 631 62.40 -17.02 12.97
C LEU A 631 62.96 -16.59 11.61
N ALA A 632 64.05 -15.83 11.63
CA ALA A 632 64.80 -15.48 10.42
C ALA A 632 65.86 -16.57 10.12
N GLU A 633 66.25 -16.71 8.85
CA GLU A 633 67.33 -17.64 8.47
C GLU A 633 68.71 -17.20 9.01
N ASP A 634 68.90 -15.89 9.15
CA ASP A 634 70.14 -15.33 9.70
C ASP A 634 70.23 -15.61 11.23
N PRO A 635 71.31 -16.24 11.70
CA PRO A 635 71.48 -16.62 13.12
C PRO A 635 71.35 -15.46 14.10
N LYS A 636 71.81 -14.26 13.73
CA LYS A 636 71.76 -13.09 14.59
C LYS A 636 70.33 -12.58 14.69
N LEU A 637 69.61 -12.47 13.56
CA LEU A 637 68.22 -12.04 13.52
C LEU A 637 67.27 -13.05 14.20
N ALA A 638 67.52 -14.36 14.07
CA ALA A 638 66.75 -15.40 14.76
C ALA A 638 66.80 -15.22 16.30
N CYS A 639 68.00 -14.98 16.84
CA CYS A 639 68.18 -14.72 18.28
C CYS A 639 67.53 -13.39 18.72
N MET A 640 67.47 -12.39 17.83
CA MET A 640 66.83 -11.10 18.10
C MET A 640 65.29 -11.16 18.05
N ASN A 641 64.68 -12.23 17.53
CA ASN A 641 63.23 -12.32 17.35
C ASN A 641 62.44 -12.08 18.66
N PHE A 642 62.91 -12.63 19.77
CA PHE A 642 62.26 -12.49 21.08
C PHE A 642 62.44 -11.09 21.67
N LEU A 643 63.63 -10.49 21.48
CA LEU A 643 63.87 -9.11 21.89
C LEU A 643 63.01 -8.14 21.07
N ASN A 644 62.92 -8.33 19.75
CA ASN A 644 62.04 -7.56 18.87
C ASN A 644 60.55 -7.77 19.20
N ALA A 645 60.17 -8.93 19.76
CA ALA A 645 58.81 -9.17 20.24
C ALA A 645 58.52 -8.37 21.51
N LEU A 646 59.47 -8.26 22.44
CA LEU A 646 59.37 -7.42 23.62
C LEU A 646 59.38 -5.91 23.27
N GLU A 647 60.14 -5.50 22.26
CA GLU A 647 60.11 -4.11 21.75
C GLU A 647 58.76 -3.70 21.17
N LYS A 648 57.87 -4.65 20.83
CA LYS A 648 56.51 -4.38 20.35
C LYS A 648 55.49 -4.12 21.47
N ILE A 649 55.83 -4.31 22.74
CA ILE A 649 54.91 -4.07 23.86
C ILE A 649 54.25 -2.67 23.79
N PRO A 650 54.98 -1.57 23.51
CA PRO A 650 54.37 -0.24 23.38
C PRO A 650 53.31 -0.15 22.27
N ARG A 651 53.54 -0.84 21.14
CA ARG A 651 52.61 -0.87 20.01
C ARG A 651 51.34 -1.65 20.33
N VAL A 652 51.44 -2.72 21.13
CA VAL A 652 50.27 -3.46 21.62
C VAL A 652 49.41 -2.59 22.55
N VAL A 653 50.06 -1.82 23.44
CA VAL A 653 49.38 -0.84 24.30
C VAL A 653 48.67 0.23 23.46
N GLU A 654 49.36 0.79 22.46
CA GLU A 654 48.77 1.80 21.57
C GLU A 654 47.57 1.26 20.78
N SER A 655 47.69 0.04 20.25
CA SER A 655 46.60 -0.64 19.53
C SER A 655 45.37 -0.81 20.42
N HIS A 656 45.53 -1.33 21.65
CA HIS A 656 44.40 -1.48 22.57
C HIS A 656 43.85 -0.14 23.06
N ARG A 657 44.68 0.90 23.23
CA ARG A 657 44.20 2.26 23.54
C ARG A 657 43.34 2.84 22.42
N LYS A 658 43.72 2.61 21.17
CA LYS A 658 42.95 3.05 19.99
C LYS A 658 41.59 2.34 19.93
N GLU A 659 41.56 1.02 20.12
CA GLU A 659 40.31 0.25 20.13
C GLU A 659 39.43 0.61 21.35
N LEU A 660 40.03 0.87 22.51
CA LEU A 660 39.33 1.37 23.69
C LEU A 660 38.64 2.71 23.41
N ALA A 661 39.37 3.67 22.84
CA ALA A 661 38.81 4.98 22.48
C ALA A 661 37.67 4.85 21.45
N ALA A 662 37.82 3.99 20.44
CA ALA A 662 36.79 3.72 19.45
C ALA A 662 35.54 3.04 20.04
N THR A 663 35.72 2.14 21.01
CA THR A 663 34.64 1.46 21.73
C THR A 663 33.91 2.45 22.65
N GLN A 664 34.66 3.25 23.41
CA GLN A 664 34.11 4.26 24.33
C GLN A 664 33.31 5.33 23.58
N ALA A 665 33.75 5.74 22.40
CA ALA A 665 33.03 6.71 21.57
C ALA A 665 31.64 6.23 21.11
N LYS A 666 31.41 4.91 21.06
CA LYS A 666 30.12 4.34 20.65
C LYS A 666 29.12 4.22 21.81
N ILE A 667 29.60 4.16 23.06
CA ILE A 667 28.78 3.93 24.25
C ILE A 667 27.68 5.00 24.44
N PRO A 668 27.96 6.32 24.38
CA PRO A 668 26.94 7.35 24.63
C PRO A 668 25.73 7.25 23.70
N THR A 669 25.94 6.84 22.44
CA THR A 669 24.88 6.64 21.46
C THR A 669 23.93 5.52 21.90
N PHE A 670 24.47 4.38 22.34
CA PHE A 670 23.64 3.26 22.81
C PHE A 670 23.01 3.54 24.17
N GLU A 671 23.66 4.27 25.08
CA GLU A 671 23.06 4.74 26.34
C GLU A 671 21.86 5.67 26.10
N THR A 672 21.96 6.56 25.11
CA THR A 672 20.85 7.42 24.70
C THR A 672 19.68 6.60 24.13
N MET A 673 19.96 5.56 23.33
CA MET A 673 18.92 4.67 22.81
C MET A 673 18.25 3.83 23.91
N VAL A 674 19.01 3.36 24.91
CA VAL A 674 18.49 2.56 26.03
C VAL A 674 17.63 3.40 26.97
N SER A 675 18.00 4.66 27.20
CA SER A 675 17.25 5.61 28.04
C SER A 675 16.07 6.26 27.33
N ALA A 676 15.93 6.07 26.02
CA ALA A 676 14.79 6.60 25.28
C ALA A 676 13.46 6.02 25.80
N VAL A 677 12.46 6.89 25.89
CA VAL A 677 11.08 6.53 26.26
C VAL A 677 10.18 6.72 25.06
N TRP A 678 9.26 5.78 24.85
CA TRP A 678 8.26 5.90 23.78
C TRP A 678 7.24 6.97 24.15
N LYS A 679 7.26 8.10 23.44
CA LYS A 679 6.54 9.33 23.81
C LYS A 679 5.02 9.27 23.66
N LYS A 680 4.48 8.21 23.04
CA LYS A 680 3.04 8.06 22.71
C LYS A 680 2.29 7.12 23.65
N GLU A 681 2.85 6.78 24.81
CA GLU A 681 2.22 5.84 25.76
C GLU A 681 0.85 6.35 26.24
N GLU A 682 0.74 7.64 26.58
CA GLU A 682 -0.53 8.26 27.01
C GLU A 682 -1.57 8.29 25.89
N GLU A 683 -1.16 8.59 24.65
CA GLU A 683 -2.03 8.58 23.47
C GLU A 683 -2.60 7.18 23.21
N LEU A 684 -1.77 6.13 23.33
CA LEU A 684 -2.22 4.74 23.22
C LEU A 684 -3.23 4.35 24.31
N GLN A 685 -2.99 4.79 25.57
CA GLN A 685 -3.93 4.52 26.66
C GLN A 685 -5.27 5.21 26.46
N GLU A 686 -5.25 6.47 26.01
CA GLU A 686 -6.44 7.24 25.69
C GLU A 686 -7.25 6.57 24.56
N LEU A 687 -6.60 6.14 23.49
CA LEU A 687 -7.26 5.46 22.38
C LEU A 687 -7.86 4.11 22.78
N LYS A 688 -7.17 3.35 23.64
CA LYS A 688 -7.72 2.12 24.23
C LYS A 688 -8.95 2.40 25.09
N ARG A 689 -8.95 3.49 25.86
CA ARG A 689 -10.11 3.90 26.66
C ARG A 689 -11.29 4.26 25.76
N GLN A 690 -11.05 5.07 24.73
CA GLN A 690 -12.08 5.45 23.75
C GLN A 690 -12.67 4.23 23.02
N ALA A 691 -11.83 3.27 22.61
CA ALA A 691 -12.30 2.03 22.02
C ALA A 691 -13.18 1.23 22.98
N ALA A 692 -12.78 1.09 24.25
CA ALA A 692 -13.56 0.37 25.26
C ALA A 692 -14.88 1.06 25.64
N GLU A 693 -14.92 2.40 25.68
CA GLU A 693 -16.14 3.17 25.90
C GLU A 693 -17.12 2.97 24.73
N LEU A 694 -16.61 2.98 23.51
CA LEU A 694 -17.40 2.76 22.30
C LEU A 694 -17.92 1.32 22.22
N ASP A 695 -17.13 0.33 22.64
CA ASP A 695 -17.57 -1.07 22.79
C ASP A 695 -18.76 -1.20 23.71
N ARG A 696 -18.70 -0.51 24.86
CA ARG A 696 -19.79 -0.51 25.82
C ARG A 696 -21.03 0.17 25.24
N LYS A 697 -20.88 1.26 24.49
CA LYS A 697 -21.98 1.96 23.81
C LYS A 697 -22.64 1.08 22.74
N ILE A 698 -21.85 0.40 21.91
CA ILE A 698 -22.32 -0.55 20.89
C ILE A 698 -23.05 -1.74 21.52
N ALA A 699 -22.53 -2.31 22.60
CA ALA A 699 -23.17 -3.41 23.31
C ALA A 699 -24.52 -2.99 23.93
N LEU A 700 -24.65 -1.74 24.35
CA LEU A 700 -25.90 -1.17 24.90
C LEU A 700 -26.92 -0.84 23.81
N SER A 701 -26.49 -0.39 22.63
CA SER A 701 -27.39 -0.15 21.49
C SER A 701 -27.95 -1.46 20.93
N LEU A 702 -27.10 -2.48 20.78
CA LEU A 702 -27.52 -3.81 20.31
C LEU A 702 -28.51 -4.48 21.29
N LYS A 703 -28.33 -4.31 22.60
CA LYS A 703 -29.28 -4.81 23.62
C LYS A 703 -30.63 -4.08 23.65
N LYS A 704 -30.73 -2.87 23.11
CA LYS A 704 -31.99 -2.12 23.07
C LYS A 704 -32.89 -2.58 21.91
N GLU A 705 -32.31 -3.06 20.81
CA GLU A 705 -33.07 -3.61 19.67
C GLU A 705 -33.67 -4.99 20.00
N ASP A 706 -33.00 -5.81 20.82
CA ASP A 706 -33.53 -7.12 21.25
C ASP A 706 -34.72 -7.04 22.23
N ASN A 707 -34.96 -5.88 22.86
CA ASN A 707 -35.97 -5.72 23.92
C ASN A 707 -37.28 -5.07 23.46
N SER A 708 -37.48 -4.83 22.16
CA SER A 708 -38.73 -4.22 21.65
C SER A 708 -39.83 -5.21 21.22
N GLU A 709 -39.63 -6.52 21.31
CA GLU A 709 -40.71 -7.49 21.04
C GLU A 709 -40.73 -8.66 22.03
N VAL A 710 -41.32 -8.47 23.23
CA VAL A 710 -42.12 -9.52 23.88
C VAL A 710 -43.16 -8.86 24.79
N LYS A 711 -44.46 -8.97 24.45
CA LYS A 711 -45.55 -8.74 25.41
C LYS A 711 -45.66 -9.94 26.36
N PRO A 712 -45.92 -9.74 27.66
CA PRO A 712 -46.09 -10.85 28.59
C PRO A 712 -47.51 -11.41 28.48
N GLU A 713 -47.66 -12.71 28.22
CA GLU A 713 -48.89 -13.45 28.49
C GLU A 713 -48.74 -14.35 29.70
N GLU A 714 -49.84 -14.44 30.44
CA GLU A 714 -49.97 -14.95 31.79
C GLU A 714 -49.83 -16.48 31.91
N THR A 715 -49.42 -16.84 33.12
CA THR A 715 -49.23 -18.15 33.75
C THR A 715 -50.33 -19.21 33.51
N VAL A 716 -49.90 -20.45 33.21
CA VAL A 716 -50.40 -21.68 33.86
C VAL A 716 -49.23 -22.65 34.03
N ALA A 717 -49.09 -23.22 35.24
CA ALA A 717 -48.16 -24.29 35.61
C ALA A 717 -48.95 -25.30 36.50
N PRO A 718 -48.41 -26.48 36.87
CA PRO A 718 -47.39 -27.34 36.22
C PRO A 718 -47.84 -28.83 36.15
N ASP A 719 -47.16 -29.68 35.37
CA ASP A 719 -46.81 -31.01 35.89
C ASP A 719 -45.62 -31.69 35.19
N ALA A 720 -44.75 -32.24 36.05
CA ALA A 720 -43.75 -33.31 35.92
C ALA A 720 -42.60 -33.28 34.87
N THR A 721 -41.42 -32.81 35.35
CA THR A 721 -40.05 -33.42 35.30
C THR A 721 -39.41 -33.76 33.93
N ILE A 722 -38.16 -33.39 33.61
CA ILE A 722 -36.88 -33.78 34.26
C ILE A 722 -35.78 -32.71 34.01
N ALA A 723 -34.81 -32.71 34.93
CA ALA A 723 -33.77 -31.75 35.29
C ALA A 723 -32.81 -31.18 34.22
N VAL A 724 -32.33 -29.98 34.60
CA VAL A 724 -31.36 -29.04 34.03
C VAL A 724 -29.92 -29.48 34.33
N ASP A 725 -28.97 -29.20 33.43
CA ASP A 725 -27.64 -28.73 33.85
C ASP A 725 -26.89 -27.97 32.75
N VAL A 726 -26.44 -26.75 33.10
CA VAL A 726 -25.43 -25.94 32.42
C VAL A 726 -24.40 -25.60 33.50
N PRO A 727 -23.10 -25.88 33.31
CA PRO A 727 -22.18 -24.74 33.17
C PRO A 727 -20.94 -25.02 32.28
N LEU A 728 -20.81 -24.31 31.15
CA LEU A 728 -19.51 -24.14 30.49
C LEU A 728 -18.85 -22.85 30.98
N ARG A 729 -18.27 -22.92 32.19
CA ARG A 729 -17.45 -21.85 32.76
C ARG A 729 -16.35 -22.38 33.70
N GLU A 730 -15.69 -23.49 33.33
CA GLU A 730 -14.59 -24.05 34.14
C GLU A 730 -13.37 -24.63 33.40
N GLU A 731 -13.21 -24.46 32.07
CA GLU A 731 -12.04 -25.04 31.35
C GLU A 731 -10.83 -24.13 31.15
N LEU A 732 -10.81 -22.89 31.67
CA LEU A 732 -9.68 -21.96 31.50
C LEU A 732 -8.91 -21.60 32.78
N LYS A 733 -9.07 -22.39 33.85
CA LYS A 733 -8.34 -22.17 35.12
C LYS A 733 -7.49 -23.34 35.63
N ARG A 734 -7.30 -24.42 34.85
CA ARG A 734 -6.53 -25.60 35.32
C ARG A 734 -5.08 -25.74 34.84
N GLU A 735 -4.53 -24.81 34.06
CA GLU A 735 -3.12 -24.91 33.61
C GLU A 735 -2.16 -23.83 34.14
N ARG A 736 -2.45 -23.22 35.29
CA ARG A 736 -1.47 -22.32 35.96
C ARG A 736 -1.37 -22.52 37.47
N SER A 737 -0.78 -23.64 37.86
CA SER A 737 0.00 -23.85 39.10
C SER A 737 0.44 -25.31 39.04
N SER A 738 1.72 -25.68 38.96
CA SER A 738 2.71 -25.52 40.04
C SER A 738 4.10 -25.98 39.55
N GLU A 739 5.13 -25.23 39.99
CA GLU A 739 6.46 -25.68 40.48
C GLU A 739 7.38 -26.52 39.57
N ARG A 740 8.54 -26.01 39.13
CA ARG A 740 9.87 -25.87 39.79
C ARG A 740 10.54 -27.19 40.22
N ASN A 741 11.85 -27.27 39.92
CA ASN A 741 12.90 -28.23 40.33
C ASN A 741 13.00 -29.51 39.47
N HIS A 742 14.14 -30.11 39.13
CA HIS A 742 15.60 -29.87 39.20
C HIS A 742 16.22 -31.14 38.53
N THR A 743 17.32 -31.05 37.75
CA THR A 743 18.29 -32.12 37.33
C THR A 743 17.76 -33.51 36.86
N ASP A 744 18.23 -34.12 35.78
CA ASP A 744 19.55 -34.75 35.70
C ASP A 744 19.82 -35.33 34.30
N TRP A 745 21.09 -35.60 34.04
CA TRP A 745 21.65 -36.14 32.80
C TRP A 745 21.49 -37.66 32.62
N LYS A 746 21.40 -38.09 31.34
CA LYS A 746 21.87 -39.35 30.68
C LYS A 746 20.88 -39.69 29.55
N GLU A 747 21.21 -40.25 28.39
CA GLU A 747 22.40 -40.55 27.58
C GLU A 747 21.83 -41.39 26.40
N ILE A 748 22.40 -41.29 25.17
CA ILE A 748 22.40 -42.34 24.12
C ILE A 748 21.08 -42.44 23.28
N ARG A 749 21.05 -42.40 21.94
CA ARG A 749 21.93 -42.97 20.91
C ARG A 749 21.74 -42.29 19.54
N GLU A 750 22.80 -42.37 18.74
CA GLU A 750 22.87 -42.22 17.28
C GLU A 750 21.81 -43.08 16.56
N ASP A 751 21.26 -42.60 15.45
CA ASP A 751 21.42 -43.23 14.14
C ASP A 751 20.69 -42.50 12.98
N GLU A 752 21.34 -42.61 11.82
CA GLU A 752 20.83 -42.48 10.44
C GLU A 752 20.59 -41.10 9.80
N LYS A 753 21.62 -40.71 9.03
CA LYS A 753 21.58 -39.86 7.83
C LYS A 753 20.77 -40.54 6.70
N VAL A 754 19.83 -39.83 6.08
CA VAL A 754 19.41 -40.12 4.69
C VAL A 754 19.30 -38.82 3.87
N LYS A 755 20.00 -38.82 2.73
CA LYS A 755 20.12 -37.75 1.72
C LYS A 755 18.85 -37.61 0.86
N PRO A 756 18.57 -36.43 0.28
CA PRO A 756 17.55 -36.26 -0.76
C PRO A 756 18.06 -36.74 -2.13
N SER A 757 17.21 -37.50 -2.84
CA SER A 757 17.50 -38.05 -4.16
C SER A 757 17.15 -37.08 -5.29
N ILE A 758 18.10 -36.91 -6.22
CA ILE A 758 17.92 -36.28 -7.53
C ILE A 758 17.75 -37.42 -8.54
N LYS A 759 16.67 -37.40 -9.34
CA LYS A 759 16.51 -38.28 -10.50
C LYS A 759 16.85 -37.51 -11.78
N SER A 760 17.78 -38.06 -12.55
CA SER A 760 18.06 -37.75 -13.96
C SER A 760 17.17 -38.63 -14.87
N GLY A 761 16.96 -38.15 -16.10
CA GLY A 761 15.83 -38.52 -16.96
C GLY A 761 16.02 -39.75 -17.84
N ARG A 762 15.13 -39.89 -18.82
CA ARG A 762 15.27 -40.78 -19.98
C ARG A 762 14.44 -40.27 -21.17
N TRP A 763 15.19 -40.07 -22.27
CA TRP A 763 14.84 -39.96 -23.70
C TRP A 763 14.02 -38.77 -24.19
#